data_AF-A0A4U1M883-F1
#
_entry.id   AF-A0A4U1M883-F1
#
_cell.length_a   1.000
_cell.length_b   1.000
_cell.length_c   1.000
_cell.angle_alpha   90.00
_cell.angle_beta   90.00
_cell.angle_gamma   90.00
#
_symmetry.space_group_name_H-M   'P 1'
#
loop_
_entity.id
_entity.type
_entity.pdbx_description
1 polymer ?
#
loop_
_entity_poly.entity_id
_entity_poly.type
_entity_poly.pdbx_seq_one_letter_code
_entity_poly.pdbx_strand_id
1 'polypeptide(L)'
;MKKLCLFLFFIPIVLFSQEHELQSNIESITIYLSGAQVHRNVQCTLKKGANAISIKGVSADLDENTLQIAGLKQAAIRSMKYEINYLDAATKSPQIASLSNKLEQFKQEQAYLENASQGLQEEVKMIELNRRISGDNENLDLNRLKEISAYYRERTQAIYNEIYSNSIKTNKLKDSIQLYTSELVKSQGSPKKAVGEIKLILDSPITLTTDLSISYQVEKAGWVPTYDIRSTGIDKPLQLIYKAHVYQNTAEDWENVEITLATNKPSSNISKPKLETKYLNFSSSYTKKYNSTTRKNGYSYNPMVKRVFGTITDPEGEPLPGVAIVIEGTNQGTQTDFDGNYTLDIPNGRSLSFSYIGFKPVDLPIYSSIMNLQLEEDAQALEEVVVTGYGLAGRASGVQIRGASSMPQKIQTPEPLYIIDGIPVEGFTEGDLDASEIASIETLRNENAIDLYGSRAADGVIIINTHKSSTQTDGKNTVFRIPKSYTIKSKMEITSVDINLYQLKATYQYLAIPVIDTNVFLTASFTDWEQFNLLPGEAHIYFDGRYEGKTVIDPYLTKKEMTVSLGIDHNIQIERNQERNFKSKSFSGGTRLVDRTYRITIKNNKNIPINLKVMDRIPLSENRDIKVDDIVTGDASYDAKKGILSWNNSIEAKATTTNEFSFRIKYPKGKFISL
;
A
#
# COMPACT_ATOMS: atom_id res chain seq x y z
N MET A 1 45.87 57.69 -63.30
CA MET A 1 45.77 57.31 -61.87
C MET A 1 44.31 57.29 -61.46
N LYS A 2 43.70 56.11 -61.22
CA LYS A 2 42.53 55.93 -60.35
C LYS A 2 42.48 54.46 -59.93
N LYS A 3 42.56 54.26 -58.61
CA LYS A 3 42.72 52.97 -57.92
C LYS A 3 41.42 52.17 -57.99
N LEU A 4 41.53 50.87 -58.32
CA LEU A 4 40.45 49.89 -58.17
C LEU A 4 40.66 49.19 -56.82
N CYS A 5 39.83 49.53 -55.82
CA CYS A 5 39.79 48.83 -54.53
C CYS A 5 38.93 47.57 -54.69
N LEU A 6 39.55 46.40 -54.56
CA LEU A 6 38.88 45.11 -54.47
C LEU A 6 38.49 44.86 -53.00
N PHE A 7 37.20 44.92 -52.69
CA PHE A 7 36.67 44.56 -51.37
C PHE A 7 36.45 43.03 -51.35
N LEU A 8 37.31 42.30 -50.61
CA LEU A 8 37.11 40.88 -50.34
C LEU A 8 36.10 40.72 -49.19
N PHE A 9 34.90 40.25 -49.51
CA PHE A 9 33.90 39.82 -48.54
C PHE A 9 34.35 38.47 -47.94
N PHE A 10 34.90 38.48 -46.73
CA PHE A 10 35.07 37.27 -45.91
C PHE A 10 33.70 36.87 -45.37
N ILE A 11 33.03 35.93 -46.03
CA ILE A 11 31.85 35.25 -45.49
C ILE A 11 32.35 34.23 -44.47
N PRO A 12 31.99 34.33 -43.17
CA PRO A 12 32.32 33.29 -42.21
C PRO A 12 31.52 32.04 -42.56
N ILE A 13 32.21 31.01 -43.05
CA ILE A 13 31.66 29.66 -43.20
C ILE A 13 31.48 29.13 -41.78
N VAL A 14 30.25 29.23 -41.26
CA VAL A 14 29.85 28.51 -40.06
C VAL A 14 29.81 27.03 -40.43
N LEU A 15 30.87 26.30 -40.09
CA LEU A 15 30.86 24.84 -40.07
C LEU A 15 29.80 24.42 -39.04
N PHE A 16 28.59 24.11 -39.51
CA PHE A 16 27.62 23.39 -38.70
C PHE A 16 28.23 22.04 -38.35
N SER A 17 28.57 21.84 -37.07
CA SER A 17 28.90 20.52 -36.55
C SER A 17 27.72 19.60 -36.85
N GLN A 18 27.96 18.52 -37.58
CA GLN A 18 26.96 17.48 -37.81
C GLN A 18 26.53 16.92 -36.45
N GLU A 19 25.22 16.87 -36.19
CA GLU A 19 24.67 16.32 -34.96
C GLU A 19 24.89 14.80 -34.95
N HIS A 20 25.57 14.29 -33.93
CA HIS A 20 25.85 12.87 -33.79
C HIS A 20 24.77 12.21 -32.94
N GLU A 21 23.95 11.38 -33.57
CA GLU A 21 22.90 10.60 -32.89
C GLU A 21 23.48 9.34 -32.25
N LEU A 22 23.17 9.11 -30.98
CA LEU A 22 23.61 7.96 -30.20
C LEU A 22 22.40 7.30 -29.52
N GLN A 23 22.37 5.97 -29.53
CA GLN A 23 21.36 5.20 -28.80
C GLN A 23 21.89 4.88 -27.40
N SER A 24 21.10 5.18 -26.37
CA SER A 24 21.42 4.79 -24.98
C SER A 24 20.81 3.43 -24.62
N ASN A 25 21.43 2.73 -23.68
CA ASN A 25 20.91 1.47 -23.11
C ASN A 25 20.72 1.61 -21.61
N ILE A 26 19.61 1.10 -21.09
CA ILE A 26 19.38 1.03 -19.64
C ILE A 26 20.30 -0.03 -19.05
N GLU A 27 21.08 0.36 -18.04
CA GLU A 27 21.99 -0.51 -17.32
C GLU A 27 21.31 -1.06 -16.07
N SER A 28 20.73 -0.17 -15.26
CA SER A 28 20.06 -0.53 -14.02
C SER A 28 18.94 0.46 -13.68
N ILE A 29 18.03 0.00 -12.84
CA ILE A 29 16.89 0.80 -12.39
C ILE A 29 16.75 0.69 -10.88
N THR A 30 16.67 1.84 -10.21
CA THR A 30 16.24 1.90 -8.81
C THR A 30 14.77 2.28 -8.76
N ILE A 31 13.91 1.37 -8.32
CA ILE A 31 12.47 1.54 -8.26
C ILE A 31 12.09 1.90 -6.84
N TYR A 32 11.40 3.03 -6.67
CA TYR A 32 10.93 3.49 -5.37
C TYR A 32 9.48 3.06 -5.14
N LEU A 33 8.98 3.21 -3.91
CA LEU A 33 7.55 3.04 -3.62
C LEU A 33 6.67 3.89 -4.55
N SER A 34 7.16 5.07 -4.95
CA SER A 34 6.58 5.89 -6.02
C SER A 34 7.70 6.54 -6.85
N GLY A 35 7.66 6.30 -8.16
CA GLY A 35 8.67 6.69 -9.13
C GLY A 35 9.79 5.66 -9.28
N ALA A 36 10.68 5.91 -10.24
CA ALA A 36 11.91 5.15 -10.42
C ALA A 36 13.04 6.09 -10.86
N GLN A 37 14.28 5.64 -10.69
CA GLN A 37 15.48 6.28 -11.22
C GLN A 37 16.11 5.32 -12.22
N VAL A 38 16.27 5.83 -13.44
CA VAL A 38 16.82 5.08 -14.56
C VAL A 38 18.30 5.44 -14.69
N HIS A 39 19.16 4.43 -14.71
CA HIS A 39 20.58 4.57 -15.02
C HIS A 39 20.86 3.96 -16.38
N ARG A 40 21.59 4.70 -17.21
CA ARG A 40 21.92 4.28 -18.56
C ARG A 40 23.27 4.80 -18.96
N ASN A 41 23.87 4.11 -19.91
CA ASN A 41 25.17 4.47 -20.46
C ASN A 41 25.06 4.73 -21.96
N VAL A 42 25.98 5.56 -22.44
CA VAL A 42 26.20 5.76 -23.87
C VAL A 42 27.66 6.06 -24.10
N GLN A 43 28.30 5.28 -24.96
CA GLN A 43 29.66 5.54 -25.38
C GLN A 43 29.68 6.62 -26.46
N CYS A 44 30.55 7.61 -26.33
CA CYS A 44 30.74 8.64 -27.34
C CYS A 44 32.22 8.98 -27.56
N THR A 45 32.54 9.39 -28.78
CA THR A 45 33.87 9.92 -29.13
C THR A 45 33.75 11.41 -29.38
N LEU A 46 34.39 12.20 -28.53
CA LEU A 46 34.43 13.65 -28.60
C LEU A 46 35.67 14.08 -29.36
N LYS A 47 35.51 14.96 -30.35
CA LYS A 47 36.62 15.66 -31.00
C LYS A 47 36.99 16.89 -30.17
N LYS A 48 38.22 17.38 -30.32
CA LYS A 48 38.62 18.68 -29.77
C LYS A 48 37.66 19.80 -30.26
N GLY A 49 37.15 20.60 -29.33
CA GLY A 49 36.17 21.67 -29.55
C GLY A 49 34.74 21.26 -29.21
N ALA A 50 33.76 21.95 -29.80
CA ALA A 50 32.35 21.70 -29.56
C ALA A 50 31.84 20.48 -30.34
N ASN A 51 31.09 19.61 -29.67
CA ASN A 51 30.48 18.41 -30.21
C ASN A 51 28.97 18.47 -29.94
N ALA A 52 28.15 18.45 -31.00
CA ALA A 52 26.70 18.32 -30.89
C ALA A 52 26.31 16.83 -30.86
N ILE A 53 25.64 16.41 -29.80
CA ILE A 53 25.30 15.01 -29.55
C ILE A 53 23.81 14.93 -29.24
N SER A 54 23.13 13.97 -29.86
CA SER A 54 21.73 13.68 -29.56
C SER A 54 21.57 12.25 -29.04
N ILE A 55 21.12 12.11 -27.81
CA ILE A 55 20.94 10.81 -27.15
C ILE A 55 19.48 10.41 -27.25
N LYS A 56 19.23 9.35 -28.03
CA LYS A 56 17.90 8.78 -28.29
C LYS A 56 17.56 7.63 -27.34
N GLY A 57 16.27 7.31 -27.32
CA GLY A 57 15.71 6.22 -26.51
C GLY A 57 15.53 6.60 -25.05
N VAL A 58 15.27 7.88 -24.75
CA VAL A 58 15.00 8.34 -23.38
C VAL A 58 13.52 8.28 -23.08
N SER A 59 13.18 7.97 -21.82
CA SER A 59 11.80 7.99 -21.34
C SER A 59 11.15 9.34 -21.63
N ALA A 60 9.94 9.33 -22.21
CA ALA A 60 9.14 10.55 -22.37
C ALA A 60 8.60 11.07 -21.03
N ASP A 61 8.66 10.26 -19.96
CA ASP A 61 8.23 10.56 -18.59
C ASP A 61 9.38 11.09 -17.71
N LEU A 62 10.53 11.43 -18.32
CA LEU A 62 11.69 11.96 -17.62
C LEU A 62 11.38 13.29 -16.92
N ASP A 63 11.75 13.41 -15.64
CA ASP A 63 11.80 14.70 -14.92
C ASP A 63 13.12 15.42 -15.20
N GLU A 64 13.04 16.50 -15.98
CA GLU A 64 14.20 17.29 -16.42
C GLU A 64 15.05 17.82 -15.26
N ASN A 65 14.43 18.12 -14.10
CA ASN A 65 15.14 18.65 -12.94
C ASN A 65 16.03 17.61 -12.24
N THR A 66 15.87 16.35 -12.61
CA THR A 66 16.59 15.21 -12.01
C THR A 66 17.64 14.64 -12.96
N LEU A 67 17.73 15.17 -14.18
CA LEU A 67 18.68 14.72 -15.19
C LEU A 67 20.12 15.05 -14.77
N GLN A 68 20.93 14.01 -14.62
CA GLN A 68 22.35 14.09 -14.30
C GLN A 68 23.18 13.40 -15.37
N ILE A 69 24.32 13.99 -15.71
CA ILE A 69 25.30 13.43 -16.64
C ILE A 69 26.66 13.39 -15.97
N ALA A 70 27.24 12.20 -15.92
CA ALA A 70 28.57 11.93 -15.41
C ALA A 70 29.46 11.31 -16.50
N GLY A 71 30.73 11.08 -16.21
CA GLY A 71 31.67 10.48 -17.16
C GLY A 71 32.21 11.46 -18.22
N LEU A 72 32.12 12.77 -17.98
CA LEU A 72 32.60 13.79 -18.93
C LEU A 72 34.14 13.85 -19.06
N LYS A 73 34.88 13.29 -18.10
CA LYS A 73 36.34 13.40 -18.00
C LYS A 73 36.79 14.87 -18.07
N GLN A 74 37.42 15.30 -19.17
CA GLN A 74 37.88 16.68 -19.39
C GLN A 74 36.91 17.52 -20.22
N ALA A 75 35.82 16.94 -20.72
CA ALA A 75 34.81 17.68 -21.45
C ALA A 75 33.89 18.47 -20.50
N ALA A 76 33.33 19.57 -21.00
CA ALA A 76 32.37 20.40 -20.28
C ALA A 76 31.03 20.47 -21.03
N ILE A 77 29.92 20.50 -20.28
CA ILE A 77 28.60 20.70 -20.86
C ILE A 77 28.45 22.19 -21.18
N ARG A 78 28.30 22.51 -22.47
CA ARG A 78 28.01 23.86 -22.95
C ARG A 78 26.50 24.14 -22.99
N SER A 79 25.71 23.15 -23.38
CA SER A 79 24.24 23.21 -23.30
C SER A 79 23.64 21.82 -23.18
N MET A 80 22.46 21.75 -22.57
CA MET A 80 21.64 20.55 -22.45
C MET A 80 20.19 20.93 -22.68
N LYS A 81 19.48 20.13 -23.48
CA LYS A 81 18.04 20.29 -23.72
C LYS A 81 17.40 18.91 -23.83
N TYR A 82 16.28 18.72 -23.15
CA TYR A 82 15.43 17.56 -23.34
C TYR A 82 14.29 17.93 -24.30
N GLU A 83 13.98 17.05 -25.24
CA GLU A 83 12.87 17.19 -26.18
C GLU A 83 12.10 15.87 -26.28
N ILE A 84 10.78 15.96 -26.39
CA ILE A 84 9.95 14.79 -26.68
C ILE A 84 9.72 14.75 -28.17
N ASN A 85 10.21 13.69 -28.81
CA ASN A 85 9.97 13.46 -30.22
C ASN A 85 8.63 12.75 -30.39
N TYR A 86 7.59 13.57 -30.60
CA TYR A 86 6.32 13.11 -31.15
C TYR A 86 6.51 12.92 -32.66
N LEU A 87 7.22 11.86 -33.07
CA LEU A 87 7.45 11.61 -34.49
C LEU A 87 6.10 11.31 -35.15
N ASP A 88 5.58 12.35 -35.81
CA ASP A 88 4.38 12.39 -36.62
C ASP A 88 4.44 11.29 -37.68
N ALA A 89 3.75 10.20 -37.40
CA ALA A 89 3.22 9.30 -38.41
C ALA A 89 1.84 8.80 -37.96
N ALA A 90 0.99 9.72 -37.48
CA ALA A 90 -0.44 9.53 -37.64
C ALA A 90 -0.72 9.62 -39.14
N THR A 91 -0.64 8.48 -39.83
CA THR A 91 -1.08 8.35 -41.21
C THR A 91 -2.48 8.94 -41.29
N LYS A 92 -2.63 10.05 -42.04
CA LYS A 92 -3.88 10.76 -42.31
C LYS A 92 -4.83 9.86 -43.11
N SER A 93 -5.34 8.80 -42.50
CA SER A 93 -6.53 8.14 -43.01
C SER A 93 -7.73 9.07 -42.73
N PRO A 94 -8.58 9.36 -43.72
CA PRO A 94 -9.83 10.12 -43.53
C PRO A 94 -10.68 9.58 -42.36
N GLN A 95 -10.58 8.28 -42.06
CA GLN A 95 -11.27 7.62 -40.96
C GLN A 95 -10.72 8.03 -39.58
N ILE A 96 -9.40 8.12 -39.42
CA ILE A 96 -8.77 8.51 -38.14
C ILE A 96 -9.05 9.99 -37.84
N ALA A 97 -8.99 10.86 -38.86
CA ALA A 97 -9.36 12.27 -38.72
C ALA A 97 -10.83 12.43 -38.32
N SER A 98 -11.73 11.63 -38.91
CA SER A 98 -13.15 11.62 -38.55
C SER A 98 -13.39 11.16 -37.10
N LEU A 99 -12.75 10.08 -36.67
CA LEU A 99 -12.84 9.58 -35.29
C LEU A 99 -12.31 10.61 -34.28
N SER A 100 -11.16 11.22 -34.57
CA SER A 100 -10.56 12.24 -33.70
C SER A 100 -11.42 13.48 -33.57
N ASN A 101 -11.98 13.99 -34.67
CA ASN A 101 -12.87 15.15 -34.64
C ASN A 101 -14.14 14.86 -33.83
N LYS A 102 -14.68 13.65 -33.93
CA LYS A 102 -15.88 13.24 -33.20
C LYS A 102 -15.61 13.04 -31.71
N LEU A 103 -14.45 12.50 -31.36
CA LEU A 103 -13.99 12.41 -29.98
C LEU A 103 -13.85 13.80 -29.34
N GLU A 104 -13.25 14.74 -30.05
CA GLU A 104 -13.08 16.12 -29.58
C GLU A 104 -14.45 16.81 -29.40
N GLN A 105 -15.37 16.62 -30.34
CA GLN A 105 -16.74 17.13 -30.23
C GLN A 105 -17.44 16.60 -28.97
N PHE A 106 -17.34 15.30 -28.68
CA PHE A 106 -17.96 14.73 -27.47
C PHE A 106 -17.34 15.25 -26.18
N LYS A 107 -16.01 15.44 -26.14
CA LYS A 107 -15.33 16.03 -24.98
C LYS A 107 -15.77 17.47 -24.72
N GLN A 108 -15.91 18.27 -25.79
CA GLN A 108 -16.40 19.63 -25.68
C GLN A 108 -17.84 19.69 -25.18
N GLU A 109 -18.71 18.81 -25.68
CA GLU A 109 -20.10 18.71 -25.24
C GLU A 109 -20.20 18.26 -23.77
N GLN A 110 -19.33 17.33 -23.34
CA GLN A 110 -19.23 16.91 -21.94
C GLN A 110 -18.84 18.11 -21.06
N ALA A 111 -17.77 18.82 -21.42
CA ALA A 111 -17.29 19.98 -20.67
C ALA A 111 -18.36 21.08 -20.56
N TYR A 112 -19.14 21.31 -21.63
CA TYR A 112 -20.25 22.26 -21.61
C TYR A 112 -21.32 21.89 -20.57
N LEU A 113 -21.73 20.62 -20.53
CA LEU A 113 -22.73 20.11 -19.57
C LEU A 113 -22.22 20.13 -18.12
N GLU A 114 -20.93 19.86 -17.92
CA GLU A 114 -20.27 19.94 -16.61
C GLU A 114 -20.22 21.39 -16.11
N ASN A 115 -19.81 22.34 -16.96
CA ASN A 115 -19.81 23.76 -16.65
C ASN A 115 -21.23 24.28 -16.33
N ALA A 116 -22.24 23.87 -17.10
CA ALA A 116 -23.64 24.22 -16.84
C ALA A 116 -24.11 23.68 -15.48
N SER A 117 -23.77 22.44 -15.16
CA SER A 117 -24.11 21.83 -13.87
C SER A 117 -23.40 22.51 -12.70
N GLN A 118 -22.15 22.94 -12.88
CA GLN A 118 -21.41 23.70 -11.87
C GLN A 118 -22.03 25.09 -11.65
N GLY A 119 -22.42 25.79 -12.71
CA GLY A 119 -23.13 27.08 -12.58
C GLY A 119 -24.43 26.96 -11.80
N LEU A 120 -25.21 25.90 -12.07
CA LEU A 120 -26.43 25.58 -11.32
C LEU A 120 -26.15 25.26 -9.84
N GLN A 121 -25.03 24.60 -9.53
CA GLN A 121 -24.61 24.35 -8.14
C GLN A 121 -24.24 25.65 -7.40
N GLU A 122 -23.56 26.58 -8.05
CA GLU A 122 -23.29 27.91 -7.47
C GLU A 122 -24.58 28.69 -7.22
N GLU A 123 -25.58 28.55 -8.09
CA GLU A 123 -26.91 29.11 -7.84
C GLU A 123 -27.57 28.51 -6.59
N VAL A 124 -27.52 27.18 -6.42
CA VAL A 124 -28.02 26.53 -5.19
C VAL A 124 -27.30 27.07 -3.95
N LYS A 125 -25.97 27.24 -3.99
CA LYS A 125 -25.22 27.82 -2.86
C LYS A 125 -25.66 29.25 -2.54
N MET A 126 -25.87 30.08 -3.55
CA MET A 126 -26.38 31.45 -3.37
C MET A 126 -27.78 31.44 -2.73
N ILE A 127 -28.64 30.54 -3.19
CA ILE A 127 -29.98 30.31 -2.63
C ILE A 127 -29.86 29.84 -1.16
N GLU A 128 -28.94 28.93 -0.82
CA GLU A 128 -28.73 28.44 0.54
C GLU A 128 -28.16 29.50 1.49
N LEU A 129 -27.22 30.33 1.03
CA LEU A 129 -26.65 31.44 1.81
C LEU A 129 -27.73 32.47 2.19
N ASN A 130 -28.71 32.67 1.33
CA ASN A 130 -29.87 33.54 1.58
C ASN A 130 -30.96 32.91 2.47
N ARG A 131 -30.80 31.65 2.93
CA ARG A 131 -31.72 31.03 3.91
C ARG A 131 -31.62 31.61 5.32
N ARG A 132 -30.61 32.45 5.61
CA ARG A 132 -30.57 33.26 6.83
C ARG A 132 -31.56 34.42 6.71
N ILE A 133 -32.85 34.13 6.82
CA ILE A 133 -33.91 35.13 6.73
C ILE A 133 -34.14 35.72 8.12
N SER A 134 -33.23 36.58 8.57
CA SER A 134 -33.49 37.66 9.54
C SER A 134 -32.17 38.36 9.88
N GLY A 135 -32.03 39.63 9.46
CA GLY A 135 -31.25 40.59 10.24
C GLY A 135 -32.04 40.95 11.50
N ASP A 136 -31.36 41.35 12.57
CA ASP A 136 -31.89 41.49 13.94
C ASP A 136 -33.12 42.44 14.12
N ASN A 137 -33.71 43.01 13.05
CA ASN A 137 -34.78 44.01 13.11
C ASN A 137 -35.97 43.82 12.15
N GLU A 138 -36.14 42.67 11.47
CA GLU A 138 -37.34 42.41 10.63
C GLU A 138 -38.24 41.30 11.19
N ASN A 139 -39.51 41.62 11.46
CA ASN A 139 -40.53 40.64 11.86
C ASN A 139 -40.92 39.77 10.64
N LEU A 140 -40.53 38.50 10.63
CA LEU A 140 -41.05 37.52 9.66
C LEU A 140 -42.49 37.12 10.04
N ASP A 141 -43.45 37.45 9.18
CA ASP A 141 -44.80 36.89 9.28
C ASP A 141 -44.92 35.51 8.56
N LEU A 142 -45.96 34.76 8.93
CA LEU A 142 -46.21 33.41 8.43
C LEU A 142 -46.49 33.36 6.91
N ASN A 143 -47.05 34.43 6.34
CA ASN A 143 -47.37 34.48 4.91
C ASN A 143 -46.09 34.66 4.09
N ARG A 144 -45.20 35.53 4.54
CA ARG A 144 -43.89 35.75 3.93
C ARG A 144 -43.02 34.50 3.99
N LEU A 145 -43.06 33.78 5.12
CA LEU A 145 -42.36 32.49 5.25
C LEU A 145 -42.89 31.45 4.25
N LYS A 146 -44.21 31.39 4.04
CA LYS A 146 -44.82 30.50 3.04
C LYS A 146 -44.37 30.84 1.62
N GLU A 147 -44.38 32.12 1.23
CA GLU A 147 -43.92 32.58 -0.08
C GLU A 147 -42.45 32.22 -0.33
N ILE A 148 -41.58 32.51 0.64
CA ILE A 148 -40.15 32.23 0.53
C ILE A 148 -39.90 30.71 0.46
N SER A 149 -40.58 29.92 1.29
CA SER A 149 -40.47 28.46 1.26
C SER A 149 -40.95 27.85 -0.07
N ALA A 150 -41.99 28.43 -0.68
CA ALA A 150 -42.50 27.99 -1.98
C ALA A 150 -41.50 28.29 -3.09
N TYR A 151 -40.94 29.52 -3.13
CA TYR A 151 -39.91 29.89 -4.08
C TYR A 151 -38.66 29.00 -3.95
N TYR A 152 -38.16 28.79 -2.73
CA TYR A 152 -37.02 27.91 -2.49
C TYR A 152 -37.28 26.50 -3.02
N ARG A 153 -38.43 25.92 -2.68
CA ARG A 153 -38.81 24.56 -3.11
C ARG A 153 -38.88 24.48 -4.63
N GLU A 154 -39.56 25.40 -5.29
CA GLU A 154 -39.77 25.37 -6.74
C GLU A 154 -38.47 25.59 -7.51
N ARG A 155 -37.65 26.57 -7.12
CA ARG A 155 -36.40 26.87 -7.81
C ARG A 155 -35.34 25.79 -7.58
N THR A 156 -35.16 25.32 -6.35
CA THR A 156 -34.19 24.25 -6.07
C THR A 156 -34.57 22.95 -6.76
N GLN A 157 -35.86 22.58 -6.77
CA GLN A 157 -36.33 21.40 -7.50
C GLN A 157 -36.07 21.51 -9.01
N ALA A 158 -36.35 22.68 -9.61
CA ALA A 158 -36.08 22.90 -11.03
C ALA A 158 -34.57 22.77 -11.35
N ILE A 159 -33.70 23.37 -10.52
CA ILE A 159 -32.25 23.28 -10.66
C ILE A 159 -31.76 21.83 -10.55
N TYR A 160 -32.20 21.08 -9.53
CA TYR A 160 -31.79 19.69 -9.36
C TYR A 160 -32.24 18.78 -10.51
N ASN A 161 -33.44 19.01 -11.06
CA ASN A 161 -33.91 18.28 -12.24
C ASN A 161 -33.04 18.56 -13.47
N GLU A 162 -32.59 19.79 -13.64
CA GLU A 162 -31.70 20.18 -14.75
C GLU A 162 -30.30 19.56 -14.59
N ILE A 163 -29.71 19.64 -13.39
CA ILE A 163 -28.44 18.97 -13.04
C ILE A 163 -28.54 17.46 -13.32
N TYR A 164 -29.63 16.81 -12.91
CA TYR A 164 -29.85 15.39 -13.16
C TYR A 164 -29.92 15.08 -14.65
N SER A 165 -30.63 15.91 -15.43
CA SER A 165 -30.72 15.75 -16.88
C SER A 165 -29.35 15.90 -17.58
N ASN A 166 -28.52 16.84 -17.12
CA ASN A 166 -27.17 17.05 -17.62
C ASN A 166 -26.26 15.87 -17.26
N SER A 167 -26.36 15.34 -16.03
CA SER A 167 -25.63 14.15 -15.59
C SER A 167 -25.90 12.93 -16.47
N ILE A 168 -27.17 12.69 -16.85
CA ILE A 168 -27.53 11.60 -17.79
C ILE A 168 -26.84 11.79 -19.15
N LYS A 169 -26.83 13.02 -19.69
CA LYS A 169 -26.18 13.31 -20.97
C LYS A 169 -24.65 13.16 -20.88
N THR A 170 -24.04 13.66 -19.81
CA THR A 170 -22.61 13.51 -19.51
C THR A 170 -22.20 12.04 -19.47
N ASN A 171 -22.99 11.18 -18.83
CA ASN A 171 -22.70 9.73 -18.78
C ASN A 171 -22.74 9.10 -20.19
N LYS A 172 -23.74 9.43 -21.02
CA LYS A 172 -23.81 8.95 -22.41
C LYS A 172 -22.63 9.43 -23.26
N LEU A 173 -22.18 10.66 -23.06
CA LEU A 173 -21.00 11.20 -23.74
C LEU A 173 -19.73 10.50 -23.27
N LYS A 174 -19.61 10.17 -21.98
CA LYS A 174 -18.48 9.42 -21.44
C LYS A 174 -18.37 8.01 -22.07
N ASP A 175 -19.48 7.31 -22.21
CA ASP A 175 -19.54 6.02 -22.91
C ASP A 175 -19.08 6.16 -24.38
N SER A 176 -19.53 7.22 -25.05
CA SER A 176 -19.15 7.53 -26.43
C SER A 176 -17.67 7.89 -26.55
N ILE A 177 -17.13 8.69 -25.63
CA ILE A 177 -15.70 9.03 -25.56
C ILE A 177 -14.87 7.77 -25.37
N GLN A 178 -15.28 6.86 -24.48
CA GLN A 178 -14.58 5.60 -24.25
C GLN A 178 -14.60 4.69 -25.49
N LEU A 179 -15.75 4.58 -26.17
CA LEU A 179 -15.88 3.82 -27.41
C LEU A 179 -14.95 4.37 -28.50
N TYR A 180 -15.01 5.68 -28.78
CA TYR A 180 -14.20 6.32 -29.82
C TYR A 180 -12.71 6.33 -29.48
N THR A 181 -12.36 6.47 -28.20
CA THR A 181 -10.97 6.32 -27.75
C THR A 181 -10.46 4.90 -28.04
N SER A 182 -11.28 3.87 -27.78
CA SER A 182 -10.93 2.47 -28.06
C SER A 182 -10.82 2.18 -29.56
N GLU A 183 -11.71 2.74 -30.39
CA GLU A 183 -11.65 2.61 -31.86
C GLU A 183 -10.43 3.31 -32.46
N LEU A 184 -10.07 4.48 -31.93
CA LEU A 184 -8.90 5.25 -32.36
C LEU A 184 -7.60 4.50 -32.01
N VAL A 185 -7.52 3.91 -30.82
CA VAL A 185 -6.40 3.04 -30.40
C VAL A 185 -6.29 1.78 -31.28
N LYS A 186 -7.41 1.15 -31.64
CA LYS A 186 -7.41 -0.01 -32.56
C LYS A 186 -6.96 0.37 -33.98
N SER A 187 -7.38 1.54 -34.47
CA SER A 187 -7.13 1.99 -35.85
C SER A 187 -5.72 2.55 -36.07
N GLN A 188 -5.07 3.06 -35.02
CA GLN A 188 -3.72 3.63 -35.12
C GLN A 188 -2.59 2.58 -35.02
N GLY A 189 -2.92 1.30 -34.78
CA GLY A 189 -1.94 0.36 -34.23
C GLY A 189 -1.49 0.81 -32.83
N SER A 190 -0.56 0.11 -32.20
CA SER A 190 0.04 0.65 -30.97
C SER A 190 0.65 2.02 -31.30
N PRO A 191 0.26 3.13 -30.63
CA PRO A 191 0.91 4.41 -30.86
C PRO A 191 2.41 4.18 -30.71
N LYS A 192 3.21 4.57 -31.71
CA LYS A 192 4.67 4.64 -31.50
C LYS A 192 4.86 5.52 -30.28
N LYS A 193 5.38 4.94 -29.20
CA LYS A 193 5.51 5.60 -27.91
C LYS A 193 6.26 6.91 -28.14
N ALA A 194 5.80 8.01 -27.52
CA ALA A 194 6.58 9.23 -27.50
C ALA A 194 7.97 8.88 -26.95
N VAL A 195 9.04 9.26 -27.67
CA VAL A 195 10.41 8.98 -27.26
C VAL A 195 11.07 10.29 -26.89
N GLY A 196 11.63 10.34 -25.69
CA GLY A 196 12.46 11.44 -25.23
C GLY A 196 13.84 11.41 -25.89
N GLU A 197 14.40 12.58 -26.10
CA GLU A 197 15.72 12.79 -26.67
C GLU A 197 16.47 13.86 -25.85
N ILE A 198 17.74 13.62 -25.52
CA ILE A 198 18.59 14.59 -24.82
C ILE A 198 19.61 15.14 -25.82
N LYS A 199 19.53 16.43 -26.11
CA LYS A 199 20.46 17.17 -26.95
C LYS A 199 21.51 17.86 -26.11
N LEU A 200 22.77 17.54 -26.38
CA LEU A 200 23.94 18.07 -25.68
C LEU A 200 24.86 18.80 -26.65
N ILE A 201 25.46 19.88 -26.16
CA ILE A 201 26.68 20.42 -26.74
C ILE A 201 27.79 20.24 -25.72
N LEU A 202 28.77 19.40 -26.02
CA LEU A 202 29.93 19.14 -25.18
C LEU A 202 31.16 19.80 -25.78
N ASP A 203 31.89 20.59 -24.99
CA ASP A 203 33.18 21.16 -25.37
C ASP A 203 34.30 20.29 -24.79
N SER A 204 35.20 19.80 -25.64
CA SER A 204 36.32 18.95 -25.20
C SER A 204 37.66 19.58 -25.57
N PRO A 205 38.63 19.68 -24.65
CA PRO A 205 39.95 20.25 -24.95
C PRO A 205 40.81 19.33 -25.83
N ILE A 206 40.48 18.03 -25.88
CA ILE A 206 41.19 16.99 -26.62
C ILE A 206 40.21 16.03 -27.31
N THR A 207 40.68 15.26 -28.28
CA THR A 207 39.91 14.13 -28.80
C THR A 207 39.95 12.98 -27.79
N LEU A 208 38.80 12.48 -27.33
CA LEU A 208 38.72 11.41 -26.34
C LEU A 208 37.47 10.54 -26.54
N THR A 209 37.55 9.28 -26.15
CA THR A 209 36.38 8.39 -26.01
C THR A 209 36.00 8.29 -24.55
N THR A 210 34.70 8.41 -24.26
CA THR A 210 34.17 8.33 -22.91
C THR A 210 32.80 7.68 -22.88
N ASP A 211 32.48 7.05 -21.76
CA ASP A 211 31.18 6.49 -21.48
C ASP A 211 30.43 7.50 -20.61
N LEU A 212 29.39 8.11 -21.17
CA LEU A 212 28.53 9.04 -20.45
C LEU A 212 27.52 8.21 -19.65
N SER A 213 27.53 8.40 -18.34
CA SER A 213 26.51 7.86 -17.45
C SER A 213 25.41 8.90 -17.30
N ILE A 214 24.19 8.53 -17.64
CA ILE A 214 23.02 9.40 -17.57
C ILE A 214 22.08 8.79 -16.54
N SER A 215 21.62 9.61 -15.60
CA SER A 215 20.61 9.20 -14.64
C SER A 215 19.51 10.25 -14.51
N TYR A 216 18.27 9.79 -14.41
CA TYR A 216 17.11 10.66 -14.26
C TYR A 216 15.96 9.91 -13.57
N GLN A 217 14.99 10.65 -13.07
CA GLN A 217 13.80 10.10 -12.43
C GLN A 217 12.60 10.10 -13.38
N VAL A 218 11.71 9.14 -13.17
CA VAL A 218 10.42 8.97 -13.84
C VAL A 218 9.35 8.84 -12.77
N GLU A 219 8.16 9.36 -13.02
CA GLU A 219 7.08 9.45 -12.02
C GLU A 219 6.07 8.31 -12.15
N LYS A 220 5.82 7.85 -13.37
CA LYS A 220 4.82 6.81 -13.67
C LYS A 220 5.36 5.40 -13.49
N ALA A 221 6.12 5.17 -12.43
CA ALA A 221 6.62 3.86 -12.04
C ALA A 221 6.51 3.68 -10.52
N GLY A 222 6.71 2.48 -10.03
CA GLY A 222 6.84 2.22 -8.60
C GLY A 222 6.75 0.74 -8.27
N TRP A 223 6.87 0.43 -6.99
CA TRP A 223 6.62 -0.92 -6.49
C TRP A 223 5.73 -0.90 -5.25
N VAL A 224 4.93 -1.95 -5.12
CA VAL A 224 4.04 -2.17 -3.97
C VAL A 224 4.50 -3.43 -3.23
N PRO A 225 4.69 -3.38 -1.89
CA PRO A 225 5.00 -4.57 -1.11
C PRO A 225 3.81 -5.54 -1.12
N THR A 226 4.11 -6.82 -1.31
CA THR A 226 3.12 -7.89 -1.19
C THR A 226 3.76 -9.14 -0.61
N TYR A 227 2.93 -10.01 -0.04
CA TYR A 227 3.39 -11.18 0.68
C TYR A 227 2.61 -12.42 0.28
N ASP A 228 3.26 -13.57 0.38
CA ASP A 228 2.57 -14.85 0.56
C ASP A 228 2.93 -15.38 1.94
N ILE A 229 1.93 -15.79 2.70
CA ILE A 229 2.09 -16.50 3.96
C ILE A 229 1.66 -17.94 3.72
N ARG A 230 2.56 -18.89 3.95
CA ARG A 230 2.31 -20.31 3.68
C ARG A 230 2.62 -21.16 4.89
N SER A 231 1.80 -22.17 5.15
CA SER A 231 2.12 -23.26 6.05
C SER A 231 1.56 -24.56 5.49
N THR A 232 2.34 -25.64 5.57
CA THR A 232 1.90 -26.98 5.18
C THR A 232 1.33 -27.79 6.35
N GLY A 233 1.30 -27.22 7.55
CA GLY A 233 0.81 -27.89 8.75
C GLY A 233 1.08 -27.07 10.02
N ILE A 234 0.32 -27.35 11.08
CA ILE A 234 0.43 -26.66 12.37
C ILE A 234 1.70 -27.00 13.18
N ASP A 235 2.47 -27.98 12.71
CA ASP A 235 3.77 -28.40 13.26
C ASP A 235 4.96 -27.91 12.42
N LYS A 236 4.69 -27.20 11.31
CA LYS A 236 5.69 -26.71 10.37
C LYS A 236 5.97 -25.22 10.60
N PRO A 237 7.15 -24.71 10.22
CA PRO A 237 7.41 -23.28 10.22
C PRO A 237 6.45 -22.56 9.26
N LEU A 238 6.13 -21.31 9.60
CA LEU A 238 5.36 -20.42 8.75
C LEU A 238 6.31 -19.76 7.74
N GLN A 239 6.04 -19.91 6.46
CA GLN A 239 6.80 -19.28 5.39
C GLN A 239 6.23 -17.91 5.10
N LEU A 240 7.04 -16.87 5.19
CA LEU A 240 6.71 -15.51 4.75
C LEU A 240 7.55 -15.18 3.52
N ILE A 241 6.91 -15.17 2.34
CA ILE A 241 7.53 -14.78 1.08
C ILE A 241 7.25 -13.30 0.87
N TYR A 242 8.29 -12.47 0.92
CA TYR A 242 8.20 -11.04 0.65
C TYR A 242 8.49 -10.77 -0.83
N LYS A 243 7.60 -10.05 -1.50
CA LYS A 243 7.68 -9.68 -2.92
C LYS A 243 7.39 -8.20 -3.14
N ALA A 244 7.81 -7.73 -4.31
CA ALA A 244 7.42 -6.45 -4.87
C ALA A 244 6.57 -6.65 -6.12
N HIS A 245 5.40 -6.01 -6.15
CA HIS A 245 4.62 -5.79 -7.35
C HIS A 245 5.09 -4.50 -8.01
N VAL A 246 5.95 -4.64 -9.02
CA VAL A 246 6.52 -3.54 -9.79
C VAL A 246 5.59 -3.18 -10.94
N TYR A 247 5.35 -1.88 -11.14
CA TYR A 247 4.57 -1.37 -12.26
C TYR A 247 5.28 -0.16 -12.90
N GLN A 248 5.08 0.03 -14.20
CA GLN A 248 5.58 1.22 -14.90
C GLN A 248 4.77 1.57 -16.15
N ASN A 249 4.77 2.87 -16.48
CA ASN A 249 4.23 3.44 -17.71
C ASN A 249 5.05 4.67 -18.13
N THR A 250 6.35 4.47 -18.29
CA THR A 250 7.34 5.53 -18.53
C THR A 250 7.68 5.68 -20.01
N ALA A 251 6.78 5.26 -20.90
CA ALA A 251 6.93 5.30 -22.36
C ALA A 251 8.13 4.50 -22.92
N GLU A 252 8.80 3.69 -22.11
CA GLU A 252 9.94 2.86 -22.50
C GLU A 252 9.85 1.51 -21.80
N ASP A 253 10.14 0.43 -22.51
CA ASP A 253 10.22 -0.89 -21.89
C ASP A 253 11.59 -1.06 -21.23
N TRP A 254 11.63 -1.66 -20.05
CA TRP A 254 12.88 -2.03 -19.40
C TRP A 254 13.18 -3.47 -19.77
N GLU A 255 14.21 -3.74 -20.56
CA GLU A 255 14.48 -5.09 -21.07
C GLU A 255 15.75 -5.66 -20.44
N ASN A 256 15.60 -6.78 -19.72
CA ASN A 256 16.70 -7.49 -19.05
C ASN A 256 17.60 -6.58 -18.19
N VAL A 257 16.98 -5.71 -17.39
CA VAL A 257 17.70 -4.73 -16.56
C VAL A 257 17.91 -5.24 -15.14
N GLU A 258 19.00 -4.81 -14.51
CA GLU A 258 19.20 -4.99 -13.07
C GLU A 258 18.24 -4.10 -12.29
N ILE A 259 17.60 -4.67 -11.26
CA ILE A 259 16.62 -3.97 -10.44
C ILE A 259 17.13 -3.81 -9.01
N THR A 260 17.02 -2.58 -8.52
CA THR A 260 17.13 -2.26 -7.11
C THR A 260 15.78 -1.71 -6.64
N LEU A 261 15.25 -2.21 -5.54
CA LEU A 261 14.04 -1.69 -4.90
C LEU A 261 14.44 -0.82 -3.71
N ALA A 262 13.83 0.35 -3.57
CA ALA A 262 14.12 1.26 -2.45
C ALA A 262 12.83 1.81 -1.83
N THR A 263 12.85 2.03 -0.52
CA THR A 263 11.67 2.48 0.23
C THR A 263 11.50 4.00 0.18
N ASN A 264 12.59 4.77 0.04
CA ASN A 264 12.53 6.23 -0.08
C ASN A 264 13.09 6.72 -1.41
N LYS A 265 12.42 7.73 -1.97
CA LYS A 265 12.94 8.53 -3.09
C LYS A 265 13.95 9.57 -2.55
N PRO A 266 15.19 9.65 -3.05
CA PRO A 266 16.14 10.67 -2.63
C PRO A 266 15.62 12.07 -2.96
N SER A 267 15.81 13.03 -2.04
CA SER A 267 15.39 14.42 -2.24
C SER A 267 16.22 15.05 -3.37
N SER A 268 15.57 15.45 -4.46
CA SER A 268 16.20 16.06 -5.63
C SER A 268 16.38 17.58 -5.51
N ASN A 269 16.06 18.19 -4.36
CA ASN A 269 16.18 19.64 -4.21
C ASN A 269 17.65 20.06 -4.07
N ILE A 270 18.22 20.57 -5.17
CA ILE A 270 19.58 21.11 -5.24
C ILE A 270 19.62 22.57 -4.72
N SER A 271 18.46 23.20 -4.48
CA SER A 271 18.44 24.54 -3.91
C SER A 271 18.88 24.52 -2.44
N LYS A 272 19.86 25.36 -2.12
CA LYS A 272 20.28 25.58 -0.73
C LYS A 272 19.09 26.11 0.06
N PRO A 273 18.68 25.46 1.17
CA PRO A 273 17.62 25.98 2.02
C PRO A 273 18.06 27.32 2.61
N LYS A 274 17.14 28.30 2.62
CA LYS A 274 17.37 29.59 3.24
C LYS A 274 16.93 29.50 4.70
N LEU A 275 17.85 29.67 5.63
CA LEU A 275 17.54 29.82 7.05
C LEU A 275 17.02 31.24 7.28
N GLU A 276 15.73 31.38 7.59
CA GLU A 276 15.15 32.67 7.95
C GLU A 276 15.18 32.86 9.48
N THR A 277 15.35 34.10 9.93
CA THR A 277 15.31 34.44 11.36
C THR A 277 13.94 34.12 11.93
N LYS A 278 13.89 33.22 12.93
CA LYS A 278 12.66 32.89 13.64
C LYS A 278 12.35 33.96 14.68
N TYR A 279 11.37 34.82 14.40
CA TYR A 279 10.84 35.77 15.38
C TYR A 279 9.82 35.09 16.30
N LEU A 280 9.90 35.33 17.60
CA LEU A 280 8.91 34.86 18.57
C LEU A 280 7.67 35.77 18.51
N ASN A 281 6.47 35.20 18.43
CA ASN A 281 5.21 35.96 18.49
C ASN A 281 4.14 35.18 19.27
N PHE A 282 3.12 35.86 19.80
CA PHE A 282 1.98 35.24 20.47
C PHE A 282 1.23 34.34 19.48
N SER A 283 1.00 33.08 19.83
CA SER A 283 0.23 32.15 19.00
C SER A 283 -1.23 32.58 18.98
N SER A 284 -1.72 33.06 17.83
CA SER A 284 -3.15 33.14 17.56
C SER A 284 -3.69 31.70 17.45
N SER A 285 -4.80 31.39 18.13
CA SER A 285 -5.50 30.10 18.09
C SER A 285 -6.14 29.77 16.73
N TYR A 286 -5.74 30.46 15.66
CA TYR A 286 -6.16 30.13 14.31
C TYR A 286 -5.47 28.85 13.87
N THR A 287 -6.28 27.78 13.79
CA THR A 287 -6.05 26.51 13.10
C THR A 287 -4.57 26.24 12.80
N LYS A 288 -3.86 25.64 13.76
CA LYS A 288 -2.71 24.80 13.40
C LYS A 288 -3.25 23.80 12.38
N LYS A 289 -2.95 24.00 11.09
CA LYS A 289 -2.94 22.88 10.15
C LYS A 289 -2.04 21.86 10.83
N TYR A 290 -2.65 20.78 11.33
CA TYR A 290 -1.91 19.60 11.68
C TYR A 290 -1.18 19.22 10.38
N ASN A 291 0.08 19.63 10.26
CA ASN A 291 0.99 18.95 9.37
C ASN A 291 1.07 17.56 9.99
N SER A 292 0.21 16.66 9.51
CA SER A 292 0.20 15.23 9.82
C SER A 292 1.55 14.66 9.37
N THR A 293 2.56 14.96 10.18
CA THR A 293 3.84 14.26 10.24
C THR A 293 3.64 12.90 10.92
N THR A 294 2.41 12.57 11.31
CA THR A 294 1.95 11.23 11.67
C THR A 294 2.15 10.28 10.49
N ARG A 295 3.29 9.58 10.53
CA ARG A 295 3.46 8.20 10.03
C ARG A 295 3.17 7.95 8.54
N LYS A 296 3.60 8.82 7.61
CA LYS A 296 3.75 8.40 6.19
C LYS A 296 4.92 7.44 5.95
N ASN A 297 5.63 6.99 6.99
CA ASN A 297 6.76 6.08 6.82
C ASN A 297 6.22 4.72 6.36
N GLY A 298 6.61 4.28 5.16
CA GLY A 298 6.40 2.91 4.67
C GLY A 298 5.11 2.61 3.92
N TYR A 299 4.05 3.41 4.05
CA TYR A 299 2.83 3.24 3.25
C TYR A 299 3.02 3.79 1.82
N SER A 300 2.70 2.98 0.80
CA SER A 300 2.75 3.39 -0.60
C SER A 300 1.40 3.25 -1.28
N TYR A 301 1.13 4.11 -2.25
CA TYR A 301 -0.07 3.99 -3.08
C TYR A 301 0.00 2.76 -3.99
N ASN A 302 -1.04 1.94 -3.93
CA ASN A 302 -1.24 0.79 -4.79
C ASN A 302 -2.30 1.12 -5.87
N PRO A 303 -1.89 1.33 -7.14
CA PRO A 303 -2.80 1.73 -8.22
C PRO A 303 -3.83 0.66 -8.63
N MET A 304 -3.67 -0.57 -8.12
CA MET A 304 -4.51 -1.72 -8.48
C MET A 304 -5.75 -1.85 -7.59
N VAL A 305 -5.77 -1.15 -6.46
CA VAL A 305 -6.91 -1.16 -5.54
C VAL A 305 -8.08 -0.39 -6.15
N LYS A 306 -9.21 -1.06 -6.35
CA LYS A 306 -10.46 -0.46 -6.88
C LYS A 306 -11.56 -0.34 -5.82
N ARG A 307 -11.40 -1.02 -4.69
CA ARG A 307 -12.31 -1.03 -3.56
C ARG A 307 -11.49 -1.24 -2.29
N VAL A 308 -11.82 -0.46 -1.26
CA VAL A 308 -11.21 -0.55 0.07
C VAL A 308 -12.29 -0.94 1.07
N PHE A 309 -11.94 -1.80 2.01
CA PHE A 309 -12.74 -2.12 3.19
C PHE A 309 -11.82 -2.26 4.40
N GLY A 310 -12.38 -2.18 5.59
CA GLY A 310 -11.61 -2.31 6.82
C GLY A 310 -12.40 -1.91 8.05
N THR A 311 -11.71 -1.90 9.19
CA THR A 311 -12.28 -1.55 10.49
C THR A 311 -11.47 -0.41 11.12
N ILE A 312 -12.16 0.54 11.76
CA ILE A 312 -11.57 1.64 12.49
C ILE A 312 -11.80 1.46 13.99
N THR A 313 -10.74 1.62 14.78
CA THR A 313 -10.76 1.42 16.24
C THR A 313 -10.11 2.57 17.00
N ASP A 314 -10.37 2.65 18.30
CA ASP A 314 -9.70 3.55 19.25
C ASP A 314 -8.41 2.92 19.83
N PRO A 315 -7.61 3.65 20.65
CA PRO A 315 -6.39 3.14 21.29
C PRO A 315 -6.59 1.86 22.14
N GLU A 316 -7.78 1.68 22.69
CA GLU A 316 -8.21 0.54 23.51
C GLU A 316 -8.55 -0.69 22.65
N GLY A 317 -8.76 -0.48 21.35
CA GLY A 317 -9.10 -1.50 20.35
C GLY A 317 -10.61 -1.65 20.13
N GLU A 318 -11.43 -0.75 20.68
CA GLU A 318 -12.87 -0.75 20.50
C GLU A 318 -13.25 -0.12 19.15
N PRO A 319 -14.29 -0.65 18.47
CA PRO A 319 -14.70 -0.13 17.17
C PRO A 319 -15.27 1.29 17.27
N LEU A 320 -14.90 2.14 16.31
CA LEU A 320 -15.37 3.53 16.25
C LEU A 320 -16.48 3.70 15.20
N PRO A 321 -17.74 3.94 15.62
CA PRO A 321 -18.84 4.17 14.69
C PRO A 321 -18.96 5.63 14.24
N GLY A 322 -19.26 5.84 12.95
CA GLY A 322 -19.45 7.16 12.34
C GLY A 322 -18.17 7.90 11.97
N VAL A 323 -17.02 7.23 11.90
CA VAL A 323 -15.78 7.79 11.36
C VAL A 323 -15.99 8.10 9.88
N ALA A 324 -15.70 9.33 9.45
CA ALA A 324 -15.80 9.73 8.05
C ALA A 324 -14.54 9.37 7.28
N ILE A 325 -14.69 8.62 6.19
CA ILE A 325 -13.62 8.20 5.27
C ILE A 325 -13.87 8.84 3.91
N VAL A 326 -12.96 9.70 3.45
CA VAL A 326 -13.13 10.47 2.20
C VAL A 326 -11.91 10.28 1.31
N ILE A 327 -12.15 10.11 0.01
CA ILE A 327 -11.07 10.10 -0.99
C ILE A 327 -10.52 11.53 -1.13
N GLU A 328 -9.23 11.70 -0.83
CA GLU A 328 -8.56 13.01 -0.84
C GLU A 328 -8.73 13.72 -2.19
N GLY A 329 -9.14 15.00 -2.13
CA GLY A 329 -9.40 15.82 -3.33
C GLY A 329 -10.77 15.60 -3.98
N THR A 330 -11.65 14.81 -3.37
CA THR A 330 -13.02 14.56 -3.87
C THR A 330 -14.05 14.69 -2.74
N ASN A 331 -15.34 14.67 -3.10
CA ASN A 331 -16.45 14.55 -2.15
C ASN A 331 -16.95 13.10 -2.00
N GLN A 332 -16.22 12.12 -2.53
CA GLN A 332 -16.59 10.71 -2.46
C GLN A 332 -16.07 10.10 -1.16
N GLY A 333 -16.93 9.42 -0.42
CA GLY A 333 -16.59 8.85 0.88
C GLY A 333 -17.68 7.96 1.46
N THR A 334 -17.40 7.40 2.62
CA THR A 334 -18.29 6.54 3.39
C THR A 334 -18.11 6.82 4.89
N GLN A 335 -18.89 6.16 5.74
CA GLN A 335 -18.73 6.19 7.19
C GLN A 335 -18.68 4.79 7.77
N THR A 336 -18.04 4.63 8.93
CA THR A 336 -18.07 3.36 9.66
C THR A 336 -19.44 3.06 10.25
N ASP A 337 -19.81 1.78 10.26
CA ASP A 337 -20.99 1.28 10.96
C ASP A 337 -20.76 1.12 12.49
N PHE A 338 -21.74 0.55 13.20
CA PHE A 338 -21.68 0.34 14.66
C PHE A 338 -20.52 -0.56 15.11
N ASP A 339 -20.04 -1.43 14.23
CA ASP A 339 -18.94 -2.35 14.48
C ASP A 339 -17.61 -1.78 13.95
N GLY A 340 -17.59 -0.50 13.56
CA GLY A 340 -16.40 0.21 13.08
C GLY A 340 -16.02 -0.15 11.65
N ASN A 341 -16.83 -0.91 10.91
CA ASN A 341 -16.50 -1.40 9.57
C ASN A 341 -16.93 -0.42 8.49
N TYR A 342 -16.19 -0.41 7.37
CA TYR A 342 -16.54 0.39 6.20
C TYR A 342 -16.20 -0.30 4.87
N THR A 343 -16.80 0.19 3.79
CA THR A 343 -16.45 -0.18 2.41
C THR A 343 -16.61 1.03 1.49
N LEU A 344 -15.65 1.22 0.58
CA LEU A 344 -15.60 2.36 -0.33
C LEU A 344 -15.03 1.95 -1.69
N ASP A 345 -15.76 2.26 -2.76
CA ASP A 345 -15.26 2.14 -4.14
C ASP A 345 -14.30 3.28 -4.48
N ILE A 346 -13.20 2.95 -5.17
CA ILE A 346 -12.13 3.88 -5.56
C ILE A 346 -12.13 4.03 -7.08
N PRO A 347 -13.02 4.87 -7.66
CA PRO A 347 -13.01 5.12 -9.09
C PRO A 347 -11.77 5.94 -9.49
N ASN A 348 -11.38 6.90 -8.66
CA ASN A 348 -10.20 7.75 -8.78
C ASN A 348 -9.71 8.12 -7.36
N GLY A 349 -8.42 8.40 -7.19
CA GLY A 349 -7.86 8.84 -5.92
C GLY A 349 -6.61 8.07 -5.50
N ARG A 350 -5.76 8.73 -4.70
CA ARG A 350 -4.47 8.16 -4.22
C ARG A 350 -4.43 7.94 -2.72
N SER A 351 -5.25 8.65 -1.96
CA SER A 351 -5.26 8.63 -0.49
C SER A 351 -6.68 8.67 0.04
N LEU A 352 -6.84 8.18 1.27
CA LEU A 352 -8.04 8.31 2.09
C LEU A 352 -7.73 9.20 3.30
N SER A 353 -8.67 10.08 3.62
CA SER A 353 -8.68 10.88 4.84
C SER A 353 -9.71 10.30 5.81
N PHE A 354 -9.27 10.00 7.03
CA PHE A 354 -10.07 9.46 8.12
C PHE A 354 -10.24 10.55 9.17
N SER A 355 -11.49 10.88 9.52
CA SER A 355 -11.78 11.92 10.49
C SER A 355 -12.92 11.54 11.42
N TYR A 356 -12.73 11.82 12.71
CA TYR A 356 -13.72 11.57 13.74
C TYR A 356 -13.56 12.59 14.87
N ILE A 357 -14.67 12.99 15.48
CA ILE A 357 -14.68 14.02 16.51
C ILE A 357 -13.95 13.50 17.75
N GLY A 358 -12.99 14.28 18.28
CA GLY A 358 -12.17 13.89 19.43
C GLY A 358 -10.89 13.14 19.07
N PHE A 359 -10.67 12.84 17.80
CA PHE A 359 -9.50 12.13 17.30
C PHE A 359 -8.73 12.96 16.29
N LYS A 360 -7.43 12.68 16.15
CA LYS A 360 -6.60 13.32 15.13
C LYS A 360 -6.97 12.78 13.74
N PRO A 361 -7.16 13.65 12.73
CA PRO A 361 -7.37 13.19 11.38
C PRO A 361 -6.11 12.49 10.86
N VAL A 362 -6.31 11.43 10.08
CA VAL A 362 -5.24 10.61 9.51
C VAL A 362 -5.43 10.54 8.00
N ASP A 363 -4.38 10.86 7.24
CA ASP A 363 -4.37 10.73 5.79
C ASP A 363 -3.40 9.62 5.38
N LEU A 364 -3.90 8.56 4.72
CA LEU A 364 -3.09 7.43 4.26
C LEU A 364 -3.24 7.22 2.76
N PRO A 365 -2.15 6.90 2.04
CA PRO A 365 -2.27 6.45 0.66
C PRO A 365 -3.05 5.13 0.61
N ILE A 366 -3.76 4.87 -0.47
CA ILE A 366 -4.51 3.63 -0.68
C ILE A 366 -3.49 2.53 -0.97
N TYR A 367 -3.03 1.82 0.06
CA TYR A 367 -1.93 0.85 -0.04
C TYR A 367 -2.40 -0.60 -0.22
N SER A 368 -3.64 -0.90 0.19
CA SER A 368 -4.22 -2.24 0.24
C SER A 368 -5.73 -2.14 0.05
N SER A 369 -6.36 -3.21 -0.45
CA SER A 369 -7.83 -3.35 -0.42
C SER A 369 -8.39 -3.52 0.99
N ILE A 370 -7.55 -3.95 1.94
CA ILE A 370 -7.84 -4.03 3.37
C ILE A 370 -7.04 -2.95 4.09
N MET A 371 -7.72 -1.93 4.62
CA MET A 371 -7.09 -0.83 5.37
C MET A 371 -7.76 -0.72 6.75
N ASN A 372 -7.13 -1.33 7.74
CA ASN A 372 -7.53 -1.16 9.14
C ASN A 372 -6.78 0.04 9.73
N LEU A 373 -7.41 0.75 10.65
CA LEU A 373 -6.78 1.91 11.28
C LEU A 373 -7.17 2.01 12.76
N GLN A 374 -6.18 2.32 13.58
CA GLN A 374 -6.38 2.74 14.96
C GLN A 374 -6.21 4.26 15.02
N LEU A 375 -7.26 5.01 15.39
CA LEU A 375 -7.20 6.46 15.51
C LEU A 375 -6.60 6.85 16.86
N GLU A 376 -5.75 7.88 16.86
CA GLU A 376 -5.21 8.46 18.08
C GLU A 376 -6.13 9.59 18.58
N GLU A 377 -6.42 9.61 19.88
CA GLU A 377 -7.16 10.71 20.51
C GLU A 377 -6.41 12.04 20.37
N ASP A 378 -7.16 13.14 20.19
CA ASP A 378 -6.59 14.49 20.15
C ASP A 378 -6.46 15.07 21.57
N ALA A 379 -5.36 14.71 22.25
CA ALA A 379 -5.10 15.01 23.66
C ALA A 379 -4.83 16.50 24.02
N GLN A 380 -5.12 17.48 23.16
CA GLN A 380 -4.98 18.91 23.53
C GLN A 380 -5.98 19.40 24.60
N ALA A 381 -6.73 18.50 25.24
CA ALA A 381 -7.58 18.83 26.40
C ALA A 381 -6.86 18.70 27.75
N LEU A 382 -5.79 17.91 27.91
CA LEU A 382 -5.17 17.70 29.23
C LEU A 382 -3.69 17.31 29.10
N GLU A 383 -2.79 18.32 29.17
CA GLU A 383 -1.37 18.08 29.47
C GLU A 383 -1.12 18.34 30.96
N GLU A 384 -0.71 17.32 31.70
CA GLU A 384 0.17 17.51 32.87
C GLU A 384 1.41 16.65 32.65
N VAL A 385 2.53 17.33 32.42
CA VAL A 385 3.86 16.74 32.24
C VAL A 385 4.60 16.79 33.57
N VAL A 386 5.18 15.67 33.99
CA VAL A 386 6.23 15.66 35.01
C VAL A 386 7.44 14.90 34.45
N VAL A 387 8.61 15.55 34.49
CA VAL A 387 9.92 15.00 34.11
C VAL A 387 10.92 15.28 35.23
N THR A 388 11.69 14.26 35.61
CA THR A 388 13.07 14.28 36.14
C THR A 388 13.63 12.86 35.87
N GLY A 389 14.82 12.52 35.33
CA GLY A 389 16.19 13.08 35.28
C GLY A 389 16.98 12.69 36.55
N TYR A 390 18.18 12.10 36.62
CA TYR A 390 19.25 11.55 35.74
C TYR A 390 20.28 10.82 36.67
N GLY A 391 21.21 9.97 36.19
CA GLY A 391 22.40 9.50 36.96
C GLY A 391 23.35 8.53 36.23
N LEU A 392 24.67 8.65 36.45
CA LEU A 392 25.81 8.30 35.55
C LEU A 392 26.71 7.11 35.99
N ALA A 393 27.54 6.64 35.02
CA ALA A 393 28.87 5.96 35.10
C ALA A 393 28.92 4.44 35.43
N GLY A 394 29.81 3.58 34.89
CA GLY A 394 30.85 3.66 33.85
C GLY A 394 31.69 2.35 33.74
N ARG A 395 32.64 2.36 32.78
CA ARG A 395 33.89 1.57 32.63
C ARG A 395 33.91 0.19 31.94
N ALA A 396 35.02 0.00 31.19
CA ALA A 396 35.40 -1.08 30.29
C ALA A 396 36.39 -2.08 30.92
N SER A 397 36.46 -3.31 30.38
CA SER A 397 37.72 -4.02 30.04
C SER A 397 37.39 -5.33 29.30
N GLY A 398 38.19 -5.70 28.29
CA GLY A 398 38.06 -6.95 27.52
C GLY A 398 39.00 -8.07 27.97
N VAL A 399 38.86 -9.28 27.39
CA VAL A 399 39.93 -10.32 27.25
C VAL A 399 39.62 -11.25 26.06
N GLN A 400 40.71 -11.73 25.46
CA GLN A 400 40.97 -12.46 24.22
C GLN A 400 40.67 -13.98 24.18
N ILE A 401 40.68 -14.47 22.94
CA ILE A 401 40.61 -15.86 22.42
C ILE A 401 41.89 -16.68 22.67
N ARG A 402 41.73 -18.01 22.86
CA ARG A 402 42.53 -19.18 22.38
C ARG A 402 41.77 -20.44 22.85
N GLY A 403 41.54 -21.54 22.13
CA GLY A 403 41.91 -22.06 20.82
C GLY A 403 41.78 -23.60 20.93
N ALA A 404 41.36 -24.31 19.88
CA ALA A 404 41.75 -25.70 19.62
C ALA A 404 41.23 -26.14 18.23
N SER A 405 42.20 -26.46 17.37
CA SER A 405 42.08 -27.08 16.06
C SER A 405 41.52 -28.50 16.11
N SER A 406 40.68 -28.87 15.14
CA SER A 406 40.62 -30.24 14.65
C SER A 406 40.44 -30.24 13.12
N MET A 407 41.36 -30.90 12.42
CA MET A 407 41.25 -31.26 11.00
C MET A 407 40.41 -32.53 10.87
N PRO A 408 39.51 -32.66 9.88
CA PRO A 408 38.96 -33.96 9.52
C PRO A 408 39.76 -34.63 8.41
N GLN A 409 39.89 -35.94 8.59
CA GLN A 409 40.46 -36.94 7.70
C GLN A 409 39.51 -37.18 6.52
N LYS A 410 40.07 -37.23 5.30
CA LYS A 410 39.32 -37.45 4.05
C LYS A 410 38.77 -38.88 4.00
N ILE A 411 37.50 -39.04 4.36
CA ILE A 411 36.68 -40.22 4.05
C ILE A 411 36.02 -39.92 2.69
N GLN A 412 35.98 -40.91 1.79
CA GLN A 412 35.16 -40.83 0.57
C GLN A 412 33.71 -40.71 1.00
N THR A 413 33.20 -39.48 1.06
CA THR A 413 31.83 -39.16 1.41
C THR A 413 30.94 -39.42 0.20
N PRO A 414 29.76 -40.02 0.38
CA PRO A 414 28.69 -39.93 -0.61
C PRO A 414 28.51 -38.45 -0.97
N GLU A 415 28.51 -38.10 -2.25
CA GLU A 415 28.25 -36.73 -2.69
C GLU A 415 26.72 -36.55 -2.79
N PRO A 416 26.08 -35.85 -1.85
CA PRO A 416 24.65 -35.61 -1.95
C PRO A 416 24.36 -34.73 -3.17
N LEU A 417 23.17 -34.88 -3.76
CA LEU A 417 22.71 -33.99 -4.82
C LEU A 417 22.40 -32.60 -4.22
N TYR A 418 23.06 -31.56 -4.71
CA TYR A 418 22.75 -30.19 -4.34
C TYR A 418 21.64 -29.62 -5.23
N ILE A 419 20.66 -28.95 -4.63
CA ILE A 419 19.60 -28.24 -5.33
C ILE A 419 19.62 -26.80 -4.85
N ILE A 420 20.01 -25.87 -5.72
CA ILE A 420 20.02 -24.44 -5.40
C ILE A 420 18.78 -23.82 -6.03
N ASP A 421 17.87 -23.31 -5.19
CA ASP A 421 16.62 -22.67 -5.62
C ASP A 421 15.75 -23.51 -6.55
N GLY A 422 15.70 -24.82 -6.30
CA GLY A 422 14.96 -25.79 -7.10
C GLY A 422 15.70 -26.31 -8.34
N ILE A 423 16.92 -25.83 -8.61
CA ILE A 423 17.75 -26.27 -9.73
C ILE A 423 18.83 -27.24 -9.22
N PRO A 424 18.90 -28.49 -9.73
CA PRO A 424 19.99 -29.40 -9.39
C PRO A 424 21.34 -28.88 -9.90
N VAL A 425 22.36 -28.85 -9.03
CA VAL A 425 23.72 -28.40 -9.33
C VAL A 425 24.68 -29.58 -9.19
N GLU A 426 25.47 -29.83 -10.24
CA GLU A 426 26.50 -30.87 -10.26
C GLU A 426 27.86 -30.29 -9.85
N GLY A 427 28.64 -31.03 -9.06
CA GLY A 427 30.00 -30.64 -8.69
C GLY A 427 30.07 -29.43 -7.76
N PHE A 428 29.00 -29.13 -7.01
CA PHE A 428 29.00 -28.06 -6.03
C PHE A 428 30.05 -28.30 -4.94
N THR A 429 30.93 -27.34 -4.73
CA THR A 429 32.01 -27.37 -3.74
C THR A 429 31.84 -26.26 -2.70
N GLU A 430 32.37 -26.50 -1.51
CA GLU A 430 32.37 -25.51 -0.43
C GLU A 430 33.15 -24.26 -0.87
N GLY A 431 32.43 -23.13 -1.04
CA GLY A 431 32.96 -21.88 -1.58
C GLY A 431 32.31 -21.41 -2.88
N ASP A 432 31.53 -22.26 -3.57
CA ASP A 432 30.78 -21.87 -4.78
C ASP A 432 29.60 -20.95 -4.49
N LEU A 433 29.17 -20.89 -3.23
CA LEU A 433 28.13 -20.00 -2.74
C LEU A 433 28.60 -19.35 -1.44
N ASP A 434 28.54 -18.01 -1.37
CA ASP A 434 28.89 -17.28 -0.16
C ASP A 434 27.89 -17.59 0.97
N ALA A 435 28.40 -17.77 2.18
CA ALA A 435 27.55 -18.12 3.33
C ALA A 435 26.46 -17.07 3.61
N SER A 436 26.68 -15.80 3.24
CA SER A 436 25.70 -14.72 3.34
C SER A 436 24.58 -14.79 2.30
N GLU A 437 24.74 -15.58 1.24
CA GLU A 437 23.72 -15.77 0.20
C GLU A 437 22.75 -16.91 0.54
N ILE A 438 23.08 -17.75 1.53
CA ILE A 438 22.27 -18.90 1.94
C ILE A 438 21.14 -18.45 2.87
N ALA A 439 19.90 -18.50 2.40
CA ALA A 439 18.71 -18.23 3.22
C ALA A 439 18.32 -19.44 4.07
N SER A 440 18.44 -20.66 3.54
CA SER A 440 18.21 -21.90 4.30
C SER A 440 18.90 -23.10 3.63
N ILE A 441 19.23 -24.10 4.43
CA ILE A 441 19.70 -25.41 3.97
C ILE A 441 18.76 -26.46 4.54
N GLU A 442 18.11 -27.21 3.66
CA GLU A 442 17.28 -28.36 3.99
C GLU A 442 17.97 -29.64 3.51
N THR A 443 17.95 -30.69 4.32
CA THR A 443 18.51 -31.99 3.95
C THR A 443 17.41 -33.03 3.85
N LEU A 444 17.23 -33.63 2.67
CA LEU A 444 16.36 -34.78 2.47
C LEU A 444 17.20 -36.07 2.48
N ARG A 445 16.78 -37.05 3.28
CA ARG A 445 17.46 -38.36 3.41
C ARG A 445 16.50 -39.50 3.05
N ASN A 446 17.04 -40.59 2.50
CA ASN A 446 16.36 -41.86 2.18
C ASN A 446 15.19 -41.73 1.18
N GLU A 447 14.22 -42.66 1.26
CA GLU A 447 13.15 -42.95 0.29
C GLU A 447 12.44 -41.69 -0.27
N ASN A 448 12.19 -40.68 0.57
CA ASN A 448 11.55 -39.41 0.16
C ASN A 448 12.36 -38.60 -0.87
N ALA A 449 13.69 -38.71 -0.88
CA ALA A 449 14.55 -37.96 -1.80
C ALA A 449 14.61 -38.60 -3.19
N ILE A 450 14.59 -39.93 -3.25
CA ILE A 450 14.59 -40.71 -4.50
C ILE A 450 13.25 -40.56 -5.23
N ASP A 451 12.14 -40.50 -4.48
CA ASP A 451 10.81 -40.29 -5.06
C ASP A 451 10.66 -38.94 -5.78
N LEU A 452 11.33 -37.90 -5.26
CA LEU A 452 11.26 -36.54 -5.82
C LEU A 452 12.32 -36.27 -6.89
N TYR A 453 13.54 -36.79 -6.72
CA TYR A 453 14.71 -36.40 -7.52
C TYR A 453 15.40 -37.57 -8.23
N GLY A 454 14.84 -38.78 -8.13
CA GLY A 454 15.30 -39.98 -8.83
C GLY A 454 16.55 -40.62 -8.22
N SER A 455 17.15 -41.57 -8.95
CA SER A 455 18.30 -42.38 -8.48
C SER A 455 19.53 -41.55 -8.08
N ARG A 456 19.63 -40.31 -8.54
CA ARG A 456 20.71 -39.36 -8.20
C ARG A 456 20.64 -38.84 -6.76
N ALA A 457 19.51 -39.01 -6.11
CA ALA A 457 19.29 -38.66 -4.70
C ALA A 457 19.58 -39.83 -3.75
N ALA A 458 20.13 -40.95 -4.24
CA ALA A 458 20.43 -42.14 -3.44
C ALA A 458 21.33 -41.85 -2.24
N ASP A 459 22.24 -40.88 -2.39
CA ASP A 459 23.19 -40.43 -1.36
C ASP A 459 22.66 -39.23 -0.55
N GLY A 460 21.38 -38.89 -0.71
CA GLY A 460 20.71 -37.75 -0.08
C GLY A 460 20.69 -36.50 -0.96
N VAL A 461 19.82 -35.53 -0.60
CA VAL A 461 19.69 -34.26 -1.31
C VAL A 461 19.87 -33.11 -0.32
N ILE A 462 20.70 -32.14 -0.67
CA ILE A 462 20.85 -30.87 0.06
C ILE A 462 20.19 -29.78 -0.76
N ILE A 463 19.06 -29.27 -0.29
CA ILE A 463 18.36 -28.14 -0.90
C ILE A 463 18.86 -26.87 -0.24
N ILE A 464 19.46 -25.98 -1.02
CA ILE A 464 19.92 -24.67 -0.61
C ILE A 464 18.97 -23.65 -1.23
N ASN A 465 18.30 -22.86 -0.40
CA ASN A 465 17.56 -21.68 -0.88
C ASN A 465 18.40 -20.44 -0.64
N THR A 466 18.54 -19.58 -1.65
CA THR A 466 19.31 -18.34 -1.54
C THR A 466 18.44 -17.15 -1.13
N HIS A 467 19.06 -16.14 -0.54
CA HIS A 467 18.46 -14.82 -0.38
C HIS A 467 18.13 -14.25 -1.77
N LYS A 468 16.88 -13.83 -1.99
CA LYS A 468 16.46 -13.28 -3.28
C LYS A 468 16.89 -11.82 -3.46
N SER A 469 17.40 -11.21 -2.40
CA SER A 469 17.97 -9.87 -2.42
C SER A 469 19.03 -9.66 -1.36
N SER A 470 19.97 -8.74 -1.62
CA SER A 470 20.81 -8.13 -0.59
C SER A 470 20.11 -6.90 -0.01
N THR A 471 19.89 -6.88 1.30
CA THR A 471 19.19 -5.81 2.01
C THR A 471 20.18 -4.89 2.71
N GLN A 472 20.09 -3.59 2.44
CA GLN A 472 20.84 -2.55 3.14
C GLN A 472 19.88 -1.52 3.73
N THR A 473 20.00 -1.23 5.02
CA THR A 473 19.15 -0.24 5.70
C THR A 473 20.00 0.89 6.28
N ASP A 474 19.65 2.13 5.93
CA ASP A 474 20.20 3.35 6.53
C ASP A 474 19.07 4.13 7.20
N GLY A 475 18.70 3.69 8.42
CA GLY A 475 17.71 4.30 9.32
C GLY A 475 16.28 4.41 8.78
N LYS A 476 16.08 5.21 7.74
CA LYS A 476 14.78 5.49 7.09
C LYS A 476 14.64 4.84 5.72
N ASN A 477 15.74 4.48 5.05
CA ASN A 477 15.73 3.91 3.71
C ASN A 477 16.20 2.45 3.75
N THR A 478 15.43 1.56 3.14
CA THR A 478 15.83 0.16 2.91
C THR A 478 15.97 -0.04 1.42
N VAL A 479 17.09 -0.64 1.02
CA VAL A 479 17.45 -0.93 -0.37
C VAL A 479 17.60 -2.44 -0.52
N PHE A 480 16.85 -3.00 -1.47
CA PHE A 480 16.91 -4.41 -1.86
C PHE A 480 17.55 -4.49 -3.24
N ARG A 481 18.76 -5.05 -3.33
CA ARG A 481 19.41 -5.32 -4.62
C ARG A 481 18.99 -6.70 -5.08
N ILE A 482 18.34 -6.78 -6.25
CA ILE A 482 17.83 -8.03 -6.82
C ILE A 482 18.85 -8.57 -7.81
N PRO A 483 19.49 -9.73 -7.56
CA PRO A 483 20.53 -10.27 -8.45
C PRO A 483 19.98 -10.67 -9.83
N LYS A 484 18.69 -11.03 -9.89
CA LYS A 484 18.02 -11.44 -11.12
C LYS A 484 17.59 -10.21 -11.94
N SER A 485 17.93 -10.20 -13.22
CA SER A 485 17.43 -9.20 -14.18
C SER A 485 15.99 -9.46 -14.61
N TYR A 486 15.27 -8.38 -14.94
CA TYR A 486 13.85 -8.43 -15.33
C TYR A 486 13.55 -7.63 -16.59
N THR A 487 12.51 -8.06 -17.31
CA THR A 487 11.89 -7.28 -18.39
C THR A 487 10.53 -6.77 -17.93
N ILE A 488 10.34 -5.44 -17.91
CA ILE A 488 9.14 -4.76 -17.42
C ILE A 488 8.60 -3.81 -18.48
N LYS A 489 7.41 -4.12 -18.99
CA LYS A 489 6.76 -3.39 -20.09
C LYS A 489 6.05 -2.12 -19.62
N SER A 490 6.06 -1.08 -20.43
CA SER A 490 5.43 0.23 -20.12
C SER A 490 3.94 0.21 -20.40
N LYS A 491 3.19 -0.56 -19.60
CA LYS A 491 1.74 -0.78 -19.79
C LYS A 491 0.92 -0.86 -18.49
N MET A 492 1.47 -0.41 -17.35
CA MET A 492 0.84 -0.53 -16.01
C MET A 492 0.53 -1.97 -15.57
N GLU A 493 1.08 -2.98 -16.25
CA GLU A 493 0.99 -4.38 -15.83
C GLU A 493 1.96 -4.64 -14.67
N ILE A 494 1.56 -5.54 -13.77
CA ILE A 494 2.35 -5.90 -12.59
C ILE A 494 3.40 -6.95 -12.98
N THR A 495 4.65 -6.67 -12.63
CA THR A 495 5.72 -7.68 -12.59
C THR A 495 6.01 -8.03 -11.14
N SER A 496 5.89 -9.30 -10.78
CA SER A 496 6.20 -9.78 -9.43
C SER A 496 7.70 -10.08 -9.31
N VAL A 497 8.34 -9.48 -8.32
CA VAL A 497 9.77 -9.62 -8.01
C VAL A 497 9.90 -10.17 -6.60
N ASP A 498 10.51 -11.33 -6.45
CA ASP A 498 10.73 -11.93 -5.12
C ASP A 498 11.86 -11.18 -4.41
N ILE A 499 11.61 -10.75 -3.17
CA ILE A 499 12.59 -10.01 -2.34
C ILE A 499 13.30 -10.97 -1.39
N ASN A 500 12.55 -11.75 -0.60
CA ASN A 500 13.11 -12.73 0.34
C ASN A 500 12.07 -13.76 0.78
N LEU A 501 12.55 -14.90 1.27
CA LEU A 501 11.77 -15.93 1.94
C LEU A 501 12.24 -16.02 3.40
N TYR A 502 11.31 -15.92 4.34
CA TYR A 502 11.58 -16.09 5.77
C TYR A 502 10.88 -17.32 6.32
N GLN A 503 11.59 -18.11 7.12
CA GLN A 503 11.03 -19.23 7.88
C GLN A 503 10.79 -18.75 9.31
N LEU A 504 9.52 -18.63 9.69
CA LEU A 504 9.11 -18.07 10.97
C LEU A 504 8.67 -19.19 11.90
N LYS A 505 9.18 -19.15 13.14
CA LYS A 505 8.64 -19.97 14.21
C LYS A 505 7.30 -19.38 14.63
N ALA A 506 6.22 -20.08 14.30
CA ALA A 506 4.86 -19.66 14.63
C ALA A 506 4.22 -20.58 15.66
N THR A 507 3.31 -20.02 16.46
CA THR A 507 2.40 -20.76 17.33
C THR A 507 1.02 -20.78 16.67
N TYR A 508 0.45 -21.97 16.54
CA TYR A 508 -0.85 -22.18 15.91
C TYR A 508 -1.94 -22.36 16.97
N GLN A 509 -3.08 -21.69 16.79
CA GLN A 509 -4.22 -21.80 17.69
C GLN A 509 -5.53 -21.75 16.91
N TYR A 510 -6.50 -22.58 17.29
CA TYR A 510 -7.87 -22.40 16.82
C TYR A 510 -8.57 -21.34 17.66
N LEU A 511 -9.28 -20.41 17.01
CA LEU A 511 -10.02 -19.32 17.62
C LEU A 511 -11.47 -19.30 17.10
N ALA A 512 -12.44 -19.13 18.00
CA ALA A 512 -13.83 -18.92 17.64
C ALA A 512 -14.45 -17.77 18.46
N ILE A 513 -15.22 -16.91 17.79
CA ILE A 513 -15.91 -15.77 18.42
C ILE A 513 -17.38 -15.80 17.96
N PRO A 514 -18.20 -16.76 18.44
CA PRO A 514 -19.50 -17.09 17.84
C PRO A 514 -20.58 -16.03 18.01
N VAL A 515 -20.35 -15.01 18.84
CA VAL A 515 -21.22 -13.82 18.90
C VAL A 515 -21.04 -12.90 17.69
N ILE A 516 -19.91 -13.01 16.98
CA ILE A 516 -19.58 -12.26 15.75
C ILE A 516 -19.72 -13.19 14.53
N ASP A 517 -19.02 -14.31 14.55
CA ASP A 517 -19.02 -15.31 13.49
C ASP A 517 -18.90 -16.72 14.10
N THR A 518 -19.79 -17.61 13.69
CA THR A 518 -19.78 -19.03 14.09
C THR A 518 -18.73 -19.86 13.35
N ASN A 519 -17.89 -19.26 12.51
CA ASN A 519 -16.73 -19.96 11.95
C ASN A 519 -15.60 -20.11 12.96
N VAL A 520 -14.86 -21.22 12.84
CA VAL A 520 -13.64 -21.46 13.61
C VAL A 520 -12.43 -21.17 12.73
N PHE A 521 -11.59 -20.24 13.17
CA PHE A 521 -10.41 -19.79 12.45
C PHE A 521 -9.18 -20.50 12.98
N LEU A 522 -8.29 -20.94 12.09
CA LEU A 522 -6.92 -21.29 12.46
C LEU A 522 -6.09 -20.01 12.39
N THR A 523 -5.40 -19.66 13.47
CA THR A 523 -4.48 -18.51 13.48
C THR A 523 -3.05 -18.95 13.71
N ALA A 524 -2.10 -18.20 13.16
CA ALA A 524 -0.68 -18.33 13.42
C ALA A 524 -0.13 -17.03 13.99
N SER A 525 0.56 -17.13 15.12
CA SER A 525 1.18 -16.00 15.82
C SER A 525 2.70 -16.16 15.81
N PHE A 526 3.42 -15.10 15.45
CA PHE A 526 4.88 -15.10 15.38
C PHE A 526 5.49 -13.78 15.87
N THR A 527 6.71 -13.86 16.38
CA THR A 527 7.48 -12.75 16.95
C THR A 527 8.69 -12.42 16.06
N ASP A 528 9.47 -11.43 16.48
CA ASP A 528 10.76 -11.05 15.87
C ASP A 528 10.64 -10.64 14.40
N TRP A 529 9.45 -10.24 13.96
CA TRP A 529 9.20 -9.81 12.59
C TRP A 529 9.81 -8.43 12.29
N GLU A 530 10.09 -7.63 13.32
CA GLU A 530 10.68 -6.29 13.22
C GLU A 530 12.04 -6.31 12.51
N GLN A 531 12.80 -7.40 12.64
CA GLN A 531 14.11 -7.56 12.01
C GLN A 531 14.04 -7.61 10.47
N PHE A 532 12.87 -7.94 9.91
CA PHE A 532 12.68 -8.11 8.47
C PHE A 532 12.34 -6.81 7.74
N ASN A 533 12.20 -5.69 8.47
CA ASN A 533 11.85 -4.37 7.90
C ASN A 533 10.64 -4.45 6.94
N LEU A 534 9.60 -5.20 7.34
CA LEU A 534 8.38 -5.36 6.55
C LEU A 534 7.72 -4.00 6.31
N LEU A 535 7.05 -3.86 5.17
CA LEU A 535 6.23 -2.69 4.84
C LEU A 535 4.74 -3.05 4.85
N PRO A 536 3.83 -2.08 5.08
CA PRO A 536 2.40 -2.31 4.94
C PRO A 536 2.03 -2.81 3.54
N GLY A 537 1.37 -3.95 3.43
CA GLY A 537 1.03 -4.54 2.12
C GLY A 537 0.09 -5.76 2.20
N GLU A 538 -0.52 -6.10 1.07
CA GLU A 538 -1.42 -7.26 0.96
C GLU A 538 -0.65 -8.57 1.05
N ALA A 539 -1.21 -9.51 1.80
CA ALA A 539 -0.70 -10.86 1.97
C ALA A 539 -1.70 -11.91 1.50
N HIS A 540 -1.25 -12.84 0.66
CA HIS A 540 -2.01 -14.01 0.24
C HIS A 540 -1.75 -15.16 1.22
N ILE A 541 -2.81 -15.80 1.71
CA ILE A 541 -2.72 -16.86 2.71
C ILE A 541 -2.87 -18.22 2.03
N TYR A 542 -1.93 -19.12 2.34
CA TYR A 542 -1.97 -20.50 1.91
C TYR A 542 -1.80 -21.45 3.10
N PHE A 543 -2.69 -22.43 3.22
CA PHE A 543 -2.59 -23.48 4.23
C PHE A 543 -2.80 -24.85 3.59
N ASP A 544 -1.92 -25.80 3.91
CA ASP A 544 -1.99 -27.17 3.40
C ASP A 544 -2.14 -27.24 1.86
N GLY A 545 -1.35 -26.41 1.16
CA GLY A 545 -1.35 -26.33 -0.30
C GLY A 545 -2.57 -25.64 -0.93
N ARG A 546 -3.51 -25.13 -0.13
CA ARG A 546 -4.70 -24.42 -0.60
C ARG A 546 -4.59 -22.93 -0.37
N TYR A 547 -5.25 -22.15 -1.22
CA TYR A 547 -5.41 -20.72 -1.02
C TYR A 547 -6.62 -20.45 -0.12
N GLU A 548 -6.39 -19.77 1.00
CA GLU A 548 -7.39 -19.56 2.06
C GLU A 548 -7.93 -18.12 2.08
N GLY A 549 -7.25 -17.18 1.40
CA GLY A 549 -7.74 -15.82 1.24
C GLY A 549 -6.62 -14.78 1.22
N LYS A 550 -7.01 -13.53 1.53
CA LYS A 550 -6.08 -12.40 1.66
C LYS A 550 -6.20 -11.75 3.03
N THR A 551 -5.11 -11.18 3.47
CA THR A 551 -5.04 -10.30 4.64
C THR A 551 -4.10 -9.14 4.35
N VAL A 552 -3.85 -8.30 5.36
CA VAL A 552 -2.88 -7.21 5.29
C VAL A 552 -1.82 -7.44 6.36
N ILE A 553 -0.55 -7.28 5.96
CA ILE A 553 0.54 -7.09 6.92
C ILE A 553 0.64 -5.59 7.14
N ASP A 554 0.43 -5.14 8.37
CA ASP A 554 0.73 -3.77 8.78
C ASP A 554 1.62 -3.78 10.03
N PRO A 555 2.94 -3.58 9.87
CA PRO A 555 3.88 -3.57 10.99
C PRO A 555 3.63 -2.40 11.95
N TYR A 556 2.91 -1.35 11.55
CA TYR A 556 2.68 -0.17 12.39
C TYR A 556 1.46 -0.29 13.31
N LEU A 557 0.62 -1.31 13.10
CA LEU A 557 -0.53 -1.62 13.94
C LEU A 557 -0.23 -2.69 15.00
N THR A 558 0.86 -3.44 14.84
CA THR A 558 1.18 -4.59 15.71
C THR A 558 2.34 -4.26 16.64
N LYS A 559 2.30 -4.79 17.87
CA LYS A 559 3.33 -4.55 18.90
C LYS A 559 4.45 -5.60 18.76
N LYS A 560 4.45 -6.62 19.61
CA LYS A 560 5.53 -7.62 19.69
C LYS A 560 5.24 -8.93 18.96
N GLU A 561 3.97 -9.19 18.70
CA GLU A 561 3.48 -10.43 18.11
C GLU A 561 2.53 -10.07 16.97
N MET A 562 2.75 -10.67 15.81
CA MET A 562 1.87 -10.56 14.66
C MET A 562 1.04 -11.84 14.58
N THR A 563 -0.27 -11.69 14.46
CA THR A 563 -1.20 -12.81 14.31
C THR A 563 -1.88 -12.72 12.96
N VAL A 564 -1.85 -13.82 12.21
CA VAL A 564 -2.49 -13.94 10.91
C VAL A 564 -3.50 -15.10 10.92
N SER A 565 -4.65 -14.88 10.29
CA SER A 565 -5.62 -15.95 10.05
C SER A 565 -5.17 -16.82 8.88
N LEU A 566 -5.16 -18.13 9.07
CA LEU A 566 -4.82 -19.15 8.08
C LEU A 566 -6.06 -19.77 7.42
N GLY A 567 -7.25 -19.21 7.66
CA GLY A 567 -8.51 -19.69 7.09
C GLY A 567 -9.44 -20.34 8.10
N ILE A 568 -10.59 -20.78 7.60
CA ILE A 568 -11.67 -21.39 8.38
C ILE A 568 -11.51 -22.92 8.34
N ASP A 569 -11.62 -23.58 9.49
CA ASP A 569 -11.66 -25.03 9.56
C ASP A 569 -13.09 -25.55 9.74
N HIS A 570 -13.73 -25.89 8.63
CA HIS A 570 -15.11 -26.39 8.61
C HIS A 570 -15.32 -27.72 9.36
N ASN A 571 -14.25 -28.43 9.76
CA ASN A 571 -14.38 -29.64 10.55
C ASN A 571 -14.62 -29.36 12.03
N ILE A 572 -14.45 -28.11 12.48
CA ILE A 572 -14.76 -27.69 13.84
C ILE A 572 -16.03 -26.85 13.76
N GLN A 573 -17.12 -27.36 14.31
CA GLN A 573 -18.42 -26.71 14.24
C GLN A 573 -18.73 -26.08 15.61
N ILE A 574 -19.19 -24.83 15.60
CA ILE A 574 -19.60 -24.12 16.80
C ILE A 574 -20.99 -23.54 16.60
N GLU A 575 -21.84 -23.71 17.61
CA GLU A 575 -23.19 -23.14 17.66
C GLU A 575 -23.34 -22.33 18.93
N ARG A 576 -23.89 -21.12 18.82
CA ARG A 576 -24.23 -20.27 19.97
C ARG A 576 -25.74 -20.10 20.05
N ASN A 577 -26.35 -20.81 20.98
CA ASN A 577 -27.79 -20.83 21.18
C ASN A 577 -28.18 -20.05 22.44
N GLN A 578 -29.11 -19.12 22.30
CA GLN A 578 -29.73 -18.49 23.46
C GLN A 578 -30.82 -19.41 24.01
N GLU A 579 -30.71 -19.82 25.26
CA GLU A 579 -31.75 -20.61 25.90
C GLU A 579 -33.00 -19.75 26.15
N ARG A 580 -34.18 -20.33 25.92
CA ARG A 580 -35.47 -19.63 26.08
C ARG A 580 -35.81 -19.43 27.55
N ASN A 581 -35.18 -18.47 28.20
CA ASN A 581 -35.59 -17.99 29.53
C ASN A 581 -36.41 -16.70 29.40
N PHE A 582 -37.61 -16.79 28.80
CA PHE A 582 -38.60 -15.70 28.86
C PHE A 582 -39.25 -15.65 30.25
N LYS A 583 -38.50 -15.17 31.25
CA LYS A 583 -39.09 -14.63 32.48
C LYS A 583 -38.68 -13.18 32.62
N SER A 584 -39.11 -12.32 31.68
CA SER A 584 -39.14 -10.89 31.97
C SER A 584 -40.25 -10.63 32.99
N LYS A 585 -39.97 -10.91 34.26
CA LYS A 585 -40.88 -10.59 35.34
C LYS A 585 -40.78 -9.08 35.57
N SER A 586 -41.84 -8.35 35.24
CA SER A 586 -42.04 -7.03 35.82
C SER A 586 -42.28 -7.25 37.31
N PHE A 587 -41.34 -6.84 38.15
CA PHE A 587 -41.62 -6.74 39.58
C PHE A 587 -42.57 -5.55 39.81
N SER A 588 -43.25 -5.49 40.96
CA SER A 588 -44.00 -4.30 41.38
C SER A 588 -43.02 -3.15 41.61
N GLY A 589 -42.70 -2.41 40.55
CA GLY A 589 -41.71 -1.35 40.49
C GLY A 589 -41.45 -0.96 39.03
N GLY A 590 -41.00 0.26 38.77
CA GLY A 590 -40.76 0.81 37.42
C GLY A 590 -39.59 0.20 36.64
N THR A 591 -39.22 -1.06 36.90
CA THR A 591 -38.00 -1.71 36.40
C THR A 591 -38.33 -3.01 35.67
N ARG A 592 -37.62 -3.26 34.58
CA ARG A 592 -37.67 -4.48 33.77
C ARG A 592 -36.41 -5.31 34.00
N LEU A 593 -36.60 -6.61 34.20
CA LEU A 593 -35.53 -7.60 34.33
C LEU A 593 -35.49 -8.46 33.07
N VAL A 594 -34.30 -8.69 32.53
CA VAL A 594 -34.05 -9.58 31.39
C VAL A 594 -32.91 -10.51 31.75
N ASP A 595 -33.22 -11.78 31.92
CA ASP A 595 -32.22 -12.83 32.06
C ASP A 595 -31.80 -13.34 30.67
N ARG A 596 -30.49 -13.53 30.48
CA ARG A 596 -29.90 -14.13 29.27
C ARG A 596 -29.03 -15.30 29.69
N THR A 597 -29.24 -16.43 29.01
CA THR A 597 -28.43 -17.63 29.16
C THR A 597 -28.04 -18.08 27.76
N TYR A 598 -26.75 -18.30 27.54
CA TYR A 598 -26.21 -18.76 26.28
C TYR A 598 -25.49 -20.08 26.48
N ARG A 599 -25.75 -21.01 25.55
CA ARG A 599 -25.04 -22.27 25.42
C ARG A 599 -24.24 -22.25 24.12
N ILE A 600 -22.94 -22.46 24.23
CA ILE A 600 -22.02 -22.60 23.11
C ILE A 600 -21.65 -24.07 22.98
N THR A 601 -22.15 -24.74 21.95
CA THR A 601 -21.83 -26.14 21.65
C THR A 601 -20.69 -26.18 20.64
N ILE A 602 -19.64 -26.94 20.95
CA ILE A 602 -18.45 -27.06 20.11
C ILE A 602 -18.25 -28.52 19.76
N LYS A 603 -18.15 -28.82 18.46
CA LYS A 603 -17.95 -30.18 17.95
C LYS A 603 -16.66 -30.27 17.14
N ASN A 604 -15.74 -31.11 17.59
CA ASN A 604 -14.53 -31.45 16.85
C ASN A 604 -14.81 -32.65 15.94
N ASN A 605 -15.06 -32.44 14.65
CA ASN A 605 -15.23 -33.54 13.69
C ASN A 605 -13.88 -34.07 13.15
N LYS A 606 -12.73 -33.60 13.65
CA LYS A 606 -11.41 -34.09 13.21
C LYS A 606 -11.09 -35.44 13.84
N ASN A 607 -10.14 -36.16 13.25
CA ASN A 607 -9.63 -37.44 13.77
C ASN A 607 -8.49 -37.26 14.80
N ILE A 608 -8.24 -36.01 15.23
CA ILE A 608 -7.20 -35.63 16.18
C ILE A 608 -7.79 -34.71 17.25
N PRO A 609 -7.24 -34.69 18.47
CA PRO A 609 -7.61 -33.71 19.48
C PRO A 609 -7.23 -32.29 19.03
N ILE A 610 -7.96 -31.30 19.50
CA ILE A 610 -7.72 -29.87 19.23
C ILE A 610 -7.71 -29.06 20.52
N ASN A 611 -6.96 -27.95 20.51
CA ASN A 611 -7.09 -26.90 21.51
C ASN A 611 -7.74 -25.68 20.86
N LEU A 612 -8.95 -25.32 21.32
CA LEU A 612 -9.76 -24.24 20.78
C LEU A 612 -9.95 -23.15 21.84
N LYS A 613 -9.51 -21.94 21.51
CA LYS A 613 -9.85 -20.73 22.26
C LYS A 613 -11.21 -20.22 21.80
N VAL A 614 -12.16 -20.11 22.71
CA VAL A 614 -13.49 -19.52 22.44
C VAL A 614 -13.62 -18.22 23.19
N MET A 615 -14.11 -17.18 22.53
CA MET A 615 -14.36 -15.88 23.14
C MET A 615 -15.81 -15.44 22.94
N ASP A 616 -16.39 -14.82 23.96
CA ASP A 616 -17.73 -14.21 23.91
C ASP A 616 -17.72 -12.96 24.78
N ARG A 617 -18.87 -12.26 24.89
CA ARG A 617 -18.98 -11.04 25.69
C ARG A 617 -20.27 -10.99 26.52
N ILE A 618 -20.14 -10.37 27.68
CA ILE A 618 -21.23 -9.87 28.53
C ILE A 618 -21.28 -8.35 28.34
N PRO A 619 -22.43 -7.76 28.00
CA PRO A 619 -22.54 -6.32 27.79
C PRO A 619 -22.16 -5.55 29.05
N LEU A 620 -21.50 -4.41 28.87
CA LEU A 620 -21.24 -3.44 29.93
C LEU A 620 -22.22 -2.27 29.82
N SER A 621 -22.52 -1.65 30.95
CA SER A 621 -23.39 -0.47 30.98
C SER A 621 -22.60 0.78 31.31
N GLU A 622 -22.67 1.77 30.42
CA GLU A 622 -22.20 3.14 30.67
C GLU A 622 -23.29 4.01 31.31
N ASN A 623 -24.54 3.55 31.30
CA ASN A 623 -25.67 4.27 31.85
C ASN A 623 -25.97 3.78 33.28
N ARG A 624 -25.98 4.70 34.23
CA ARG A 624 -26.26 4.41 35.66
C ARG A 624 -27.63 3.77 35.90
N ASP A 625 -28.58 3.97 34.99
CA ASP A 625 -29.93 3.40 35.06
C ASP A 625 -30.02 1.95 34.54
N ILE A 626 -28.99 1.47 33.83
CA ILE A 626 -28.91 0.09 33.34
C ILE A 626 -27.86 -0.65 34.18
N LYS A 627 -28.27 -1.76 34.81
CA LYS A 627 -27.39 -2.61 35.61
C LYS A 627 -27.28 -3.98 35.01
N VAL A 628 -26.06 -4.51 34.92
CA VAL A 628 -25.77 -5.89 34.56
C VAL A 628 -25.33 -6.61 35.82
N ASP A 629 -26.06 -7.64 36.24
CA ASP A 629 -25.83 -8.40 37.46
C ASP A 629 -26.11 -9.90 37.25
N ASP A 630 -26.05 -10.70 38.32
CA ASP A 630 -26.23 -12.16 38.32
C ASP A 630 -25.41 -12.86 37.22
N ILE A 631 -24.17 -12.42 37.04
CA ILE A 631 -23.23 -12.95 36.06
C ILE A 631 -22.74 -14.34 36.51
N VAL A 632 -22.91 -15.32 35.64
CA VAL A 632 -22.39 -16.68 35.79
C VAL A 632 -21.55 -16.99 34.55
N THR A 633 -20.27 -17.28 34.75
CA THR A 633 -19.29 -17.42 33.65
C THR A 633 -18.91 -18.88 33.36
N GLY A 634 -19.40 -19.83 34.17
CA GLY A 634 -18.92 -21.21 34.13
C GLY A 634 -17.41 -21.27 34.28
N ASP A 635 -16.75 -22.05 33.41
CA ASP A 635 -15.29 -22.22 33.39
C ASP A 635 -14.54 -21.12 32.61
N ALA A 636 -15.20 -20.02 32.23
CA ALA A 636 -14.55 -18.94 31.50
C ALA A 636 -13.63 -18.11 32.40
N SER A 637 -12.51 -17.67 31.83
CA SER A 637 -11.82 -16.48 32.32
C SER A 637 -12.63 -15.24 31.93
N TYR A 638 -12.97 -14.37 32.88
CA TYR A 638 -13.78 -13.17 32.67
C TYR A 638 -13.03 -11.88 32.98
N ASP A 639 -12.89 -11.01 31.98
CA ASP A 639 -12.43 -9.64 32.17
C ASP A 639 -13.64 -8.72 32.42
N ALA A 640 -13.90 -8.41 33.70
CA ALA A 640 -15.03 -7.58 34.09
C ALA A 640 -14.97 -6.13 33.61
N LYS A 641 -13.79 -5.61 33.26
CA LYS A 641 -13.64 -4.24 32.75
C LYS A 641 -13.98 -4.14 31.27
N LYS A 642 -13.76 -5.21 30.52
CA LYS A 642 -14.04 -5.31 29.08
C LYS A 642 -15.30 -6.11 28.74
N GLY A 643 -15.85 -6.82 29.71
CA GLY A 643 -16.99 -7.71 29.50
C GLY A 643 -16.62 -8.98 28.72
N ILE A 644 -15.35 -9.33 28.55
CA ILE A 644 -14.91 -10.43 27.68
C ILE A 644 -14.81 -11.75 28.45
N LEU A 645 -15.38 -12.81 27.88
CA LEU A 645 -15.24 -14.20 28.33
C LEU A 645 -14.26 -14.95 27.44
N SER A 646 -13.44 -15.82 28.03
CA SER A 646 -12.48 -16.66 27.30
C SER A 646 -12.39 -18.07 27.88
N TRP A 647 -12.52 -19.08 27.02
CA TRP A 647 -12.33 -20.49 27.35
C TRP A 647 -11.18 -21.08 26.51
N ASN A 648 -10.34 -21.92 27.12
CA ASN A 648 -9.35 -22.73 26.42
C ASN A 648 -9.78 -24.20 26.49
N ASN A 649 -10.46 -24.67 25.44
CA ASN A 649 -11.04 -26.01 25.41
C ASN A 649 -10.05 -26.99 24.79
N SER A 650 -9.69 -28.05 25.52
CA SER A 650 -9.05 -29.22 24.94
C SER A 650 -10.14 -30.23 24.58
N ILE A 651 -10.29 -30.54 23.29
CA ILE A 651 -11.41 -31.32 22.76
C ILE A 651 -10.85 -32.52 22.01
N GLU A 652 -11.14 -33.72 22.50
CA GLU A 652 -10.73 -34.97 21.87
C GLU A 652 -11.27 -35.14 20.45
N ALA A 653 -10.65 -36.03 19.67
CA ALA A 653 -11.11 -36.38 18.33
C ALA A 653 -12.58 -36.85 18.36
N LYS A 654 -13.39 -36.36 17.41
CA LYS A 654 -14.84 -36.69 17.30
C LYS A 654 -15.69 -36.33 18.53
N ALA A 655 -15.17 -35.55 19.47
CA ALA A 655 -15.89 -35.17 20.69
C ALA A 655 -16.68 -33.86 20.53
N THR A 656 -17.63 -33.68 21.44
CA THR A 656 -18.40 -32.44 21.61
C THR A 656 -18.21 -31.93 23.04
N THR A 657 -18.00 -30.62 23.19
CA THR A 657 -17.99 -29.94 24.50
C THR A 657 -18.95 -28.76 24.49
N THR A 658 -19.29 -28.25 25.66
CA THR A 658 -20.25 -27.16 25.83
C THR A 658 -19.73 -26.13 26.81
N ASN A 659 -19.82 -24.85 26.44
CA ASN A 659 -19.59 -23.72 27.33
C ASN A 659 -20.91 -23.01 27.60
N GLU A 660 -21.12 -22.57 28.83
CA GLU A 660 -22.34 -21.86 29.23
C GLU A 660 -22.01 -20.61 30.02
N PHE A 661 -22.79 -19.55 29.79
CA PHE A 661 -22.76 -18.35 30.62
C PHE A 661 -24.13 -17.68 30.68
N SER A 662 -24.37 -16.91 31.74
CA SER A 662 -25.60 -16.14 31.91
C SER A 662 -25.36 -14.81 32.60
N PHE A 663 -26.27 -13.87 32.38
CA PHE A 663 -26.29 -12.58 33.08
C PHE A 663 -27.73 -12.04 33.12
N ARG A 664 -27.97 -11.10 34.03
CA ARG A 664 -29.23 -10.38 34.17
C ARG A 664 -29.02 -8.90 33.87
N ILE A 665 -29.97 -8.32 33.16
CA ILE A 665 -30.01 -6.89 32.90
C ILE A 665 -31.24 -6.28 33.57
N LYS A 666 -31.02 -5.20 34.33
CA LYS A 666 -32.05 -4.40 34.99
C LYS A 666 -32.08 -3.00 34.38
N TYR A 667 -33.24 -2.53 33.93
CA TYR A 667 -33.39 -1.19 33.33
C TYR A 667 -34.80 -0.61 33.51
N PRO A 668 -35.02 0.70 33.35
CA PRO A 668 -36.32 1.34 33.54
C PRO A 668 -37.38 0.87 32.53
N LYS A 669 -38.62 0.72 33.00
CA LYS A 669 -39.77 0.36 32.16
C LYS A 669 -40.07 1.48 31.16
N GLY A 670 -40.38 1.11 29.92
CA GLY A 670 -40.70 2.05 28.82
C GLY A 670 -39.49 2.58 28.04
N LYS A 671 -38.27 2.15 28.41
CA LYS A 671 -37.05 2.38 27.62
C LYS A 671 -36.72 1.14 26.79
N PHE A 672 -36.09 1.36 25.63
CA PHE A 672 -35.52 0.30 24.79
C PHE A 672 -34.01 0.26 25.00
N ILE A 673 -33.45 -0.94 24.98
CA ILE A 673 -32.00 -1.17 25.06
C ILE A 673 -31.59 -2.01 23.85
N SER A 674 -30.41 -1.74 23.30
CA SER A 674 -29.78 -2.60 22.29
C SER A 674 -29.11 -3.77 23.02
N LEU A 675 -29.34 -5.00 22.58
CA LEU A 675 -28.81 -6.23 23.18
C LEU A 675 -28.24 -7.17 22.13
#